data_AF-A0A9N9MJV4-F1
#
_entry.id   AF-A0A9N9MJV4-F1
#
_cell.length_a   1.000
_cell.length_b   1.000
_cell.length_c   1.000
_cell.angle_alpha   90.00
_cell.angle_beta   90.00
_cell.angle_gamma   90.00
#
_symmetry.space_group_name_H-M   'P 1'
#
loop_
_entity.id
_entity.type
_entity.pdbx_description
1 polymer ?
#
loop_
_entity_poly.entity_id
_entity_poly.type
_entity_poly.pdbx_seq_one_letter_code
_entity_poly.pdbx_strand_id
1 'polypeptide(L)'
;MGNWSSSEENVETSPNKSNDEFKFELYEKRREILDAKKKQFDDLREEVKRLKDENTILKAASKGTLTDDFNEVIQENANLKGELKDTIEQLSPLLETNRELKMSIAEMQEELQNLNSVVLDFEQERDEYKTHVIALKDVITVSKRMLLIREAQLKELREKVESIEETLSGKEMNILSQDLRLEYERQLKSIRNLRALYEERQRTDHKEKEDLKKALEETKKELENEATKNKECEERIKELEEQNSQNYDKIKSLESNLGLAKAESRQHQAELTVINQLFSEILLGFNSSQDINLDMLTKHLEDNHALLRNIVSDESSAALPKVLLDLVHQVHNEKERKLSSGEVKDGGKRLETIIEETESSSDQINSVEEIVELLPKVWRVLIELLSHHKVPENVITEEDSTDDHPCYKTVQTPKGPSLVLSVSQTFIRLKDLILEKKSLEKETGHLKQLNTHLETRLQDQEKRLSTVSNELNKTWHVVGKLQKEHQLLHTQEKILRYELAQKRKLLATLRQELECSREKWQEAREKNSKTEQQWKQLRVEFASRRSTVTSDDLESGYSDERCSSSSDDEEPDNTTITQLSASLVDSIIEEAVSQLNQPSTSGTQKTKTLEEHLAAKEERLKRLEGQCGELMQQVTNTTQKSVMISNKLDNLHEAYGGGNQAKE
;
A
#
# COMPACT_ATOMS: atom_id res chain seq x y z
N MET A 1 130.97 59.41 -104.84
CA MET A 1 130.73 58.22 -104.00
C MET A 1 129.89 57.24 -104.84
N GLY A 2 130.41 56.14 -105.39
CA GLY A 2 131.57 55.36 -104.93
C GLY A 2 131.32 54.84 -103.51
N ASN A 3 131.47 53.57 -103.17
CA ASN A 3 132.61 52.74 -103.53
C ASN A 3 132.27 51.25 -103.38
N TRP A 4 132.69 50.48 -104.37
CA TRP A 4 133.63 49.39 -104.13
C TRP A 4 134.89 49.70 -104.94
N SER A 5 136.08 49.62 -104.33
CA SER A 5 137.25 48.97 -104.92
C SER A 5 138.53 49.19 -104.10
N SER A 6 139.35 48.15 -104.08
CA SER A 6 140.68 48.03 -103.47
C SER A 6 141.83 48.44 -104.41
N SER A 7 142.95 48.81 -103.78
CA SER A 7 144.39 48.54 -104.08
C SER A 7 145.21 49.29 -105.17
N GLU A 8 146.30 49.96 -104.69
CA GLU A 8 147.76 49.95 -105.06
C GLU A 8 148.21 50.25 -106.53
N GLU A 9 149.38 50.83 -106.92
CA GLU A 9 150.67 51.30 -106.33
C GLU A 9 151.52 52.11 -107.39
N ASN A 10 152.38 53.08 -106.95
CA ASN A 10 153.81 53.46 -107.33
C ASN A 10 154.33 53.65 -108.80
N VAL A 11 155.42 54.40 -109.19
CA VAL A 11 156.50 55.26 -108.59
C VAL A 11 157.35 56.04 -109.66
N GLU A 12 157.78 57.27 -109.30
CA GLU A 12 159.00 58.13 -109.51
C GLU A 12 159.81 58.37 -110.82
N THR A 13 160.49 59.55 -110.85
CA THR A 13 161.63 59.97 -111.72
C THR A 13 162.68 60.82 -110.96
N SER A 14 163.91 60.97 -111.48
CA SER A 14 165.05 61.77 -110.96
C SER A 14 165.85 62.53 -112.08
N PRO A 15 166.75 63.53 -111.77
CA PRO A 15 167.29 64.51 -112.77
C PRO A 15 168.82 64.87 -112.80
N ASN A 16 169.24 65.62 -113.87
CA ASN A 16 170.29 66.69 -114.05
C ASN A 16 171.83 66.43 -113.94
N LYS A 17 172.83 67.18 -114.50
CA LYS A 17 173.09 68.19 -115.60
C LYS A 17 174.61 68.57 -115.64
N SER A 18 175.16 69.10 -116.76
CA SER A 18 176.37 69.97 -116.88
C SER A 18 176.21 70.97 -118.06
N ASN A 19 176.90 72.13 -118.07
CA ASN A 19 176.28 73.44 -118.35
C ASN A 19 176.98 74.45 -119.32
N ASP A 20 177.71 74.09 -120.38
CA ASP A 20 178.23 75.11 -121.34
C ASP A 20 177.99 74.86 -122.85
N GLU A 21 177.48 73.69 -123.25
CA GLU A 21 176.74 73.52 -124.54
C GLU A 21 175.33 74.18 -124.48
N PHE A 22 175.02 74.72 -123.32
CA PHE A 22 173.72 75.09 -122.79
C PHE A 22 173.09 76.38 -123.36
N LYS A 23 173.74 77.09 -124.30
CA LYS A 23 173.18 78.32 -124.89
C LYS A 23 172.76 78.21 -126.34
N PHE A 24 173.40 77.36 -127.14
CA PHE A 24 173.02 77.16 -128.54
C PHE A 24 171.87 76.13 -128.66
N GLU A 25 171.93 75.04 -127.89
CA GLU A 25 170.80 74.10 -127.74
C GLU A 25 169.55 74.76 -127.13
N LEU A 26 169.70 75.83 -126.33
CA LEU A 26 168.56 76.45 -125.66
C LEU A 26 167.63 77.20 -126.62
N TYR A 27 168.16 77.78 -127.70
CA TYR A 27 167.33 78.47 -128.70
C TYR A 27 166.64 77.48 -129.64
N GLU A 28 167.32 76.40 -130.01
CA GLU A 28 166.76 75.37 -130.89
C GLU A 28 165.72 74.52 -130.15
N LYS A 29 166.01 74.09 -128.91
CA LYS A 29 165.01 73.41 -128.06
C LYS A 29 163.84 74.30 -127.68
N ARG A 30 164.01 75.62 -127.54
CA ARG A 30 162.88 76.52 -127.25
C ARG A 30 161.93 76.68 -128.44
N ARG A 31 162.43 76.57 -129.68
CA ARG A 31 161.59 76.59 -130.89
C ARG A 31 160.88 75.25 -131.10
N GLU A 32 161.57 74.12 -130.91
CA GLU A 32 160.95 72.79 -130.96
C GLU A 32 159.90 72.58 -129.86
N ILE A 33 160.15 73.05 -128.63
CA ILE A 33 159.16 72.95 -127.55
C ILE A 33 157.91 73.79 -127.83
N LEU A 34 158.05 74.97 -128.46
CA LEU A 34 156.90 75.80 -128.82
C LEU A 34 156.07 75.19 -129.95
N ASP A 35 156.70 74.64 -130.99
CA ASP A 35 155.97 73.98 -132.08
C ASP A 35 155.35 72.65 -131.62
N ALA A 36 156.03 71.87 -130.76
CA ALA A 36 155.45 70.67 -130.16
C ALA A 36 154.27 70.99 -129.23
N LYS A 37 154.33 72.09 -128.47
CA LYS A 37 153.21 72.53 -127.62
C LYS A 37 152.04 73.07 -128.44
N LYS A 38 152.30 73.78 -129.55
CA LYS A 38 151.24 74.20 -130.48
C LYS A 38 150.52 73.00 -131.09
N LYS A 39 151.28 71.99 -131.55
CA LYS A 39 150.71 70.76 -132.10
C LYS A 39 149.87 69.99 -131.08
N GLN A 40 150.34 69.87 -129.83
CA GLN A 40 149.54 69.29 -128.74
C GLN A 40 148.25 70.06 -128.44
N PHE A 41 148.26 71.40 -128.55
CA PHE A 41 147.05 72.21 -128.35
C PHE A 41 146.06 72.10 -129.50
N ASP A 42 146.54 71.95 -130.74
CA ASP A 42 145.69 71.75 -131.91
C ASP A 42 145.08 70.34 -131.88
N ASP A 43 145.85 69.30 -131.54
CA ASP A 43 145.35 67.92 -131.37
C ASP A 43 144.27 67.83 -130.25
N LEU A 44 144.46 68.53 -129.12
CA LEU A 44 143.46 68.60 -128.05
C LEU A 44 142.20 69.39 -128.45
N ARG A 45 142.31 70.38 -129.35
CA ARG A 45 141.14 71.10 -129.88
C ARG A 45 140.30 70.24 -130.81
N GLU A 46 140.92 69.39 -131.63
CA GLU A 46 140.20 68.46 -132.49
C GLU A 46 139.49 67.36 -131.68
N GLU A 47 140.12 66.82 -130.64
CA GLU A 47 139.51 65.79 -129.79
C GLU A 47 138.29 66.32 -129.00
N VAL A 48 138.36 67.55 -128.49
CA VAL A 48 137.21 68.20 -127.84
C VAL A 48 136.06 68.42 -128.83
N LYS A 49 136.36 68.71 -130.10
CA LYS A 49 135.33 68.87 -131.13
C LYS A 49 134.65 67.52 -131.42
N ARG A 50 135.41 66.43 -131.54
CA ARG A 50 134.87 65.08 -131.75
C ARG A 50 133.97 64.62 -130.59
N LEU A 51 134.40 64.83 -129.34
CA LEU A 51 133.61 64.47 -128.15
C LEU A 51 132.33 65.30 -127.99
N LYS A 52 132.32 66.54 -128.51
CA LYS A 52 131.12 67.37 -128.51
C LYS A 52 130.10 66.89 -129.53
N ASP A 53 130.56 66.50 -130.73
CA ASP A 53 129.68 65.98 -131.78
C ASP A 53 129.09 64.61 -131.37
N GLU A 54 129.86 63.74 -130.72
CA GLU A 54 129.37 62.44 -130.20
C GLU A 54 128.31 62.61 -129.10
N ASN A 55 128.45 63.61 -128.21
CA ASN A 55 127.44 63.91 -127.18
C ASN A 55 126.13 64.47 -127.75
N THR A 56 126.14 65.12 -128.91
CA THR A 56 124.91 65.59 -129.55
C THR A 56 124.08 64.46 -130.15
N ILE A 57 124.73 63.41 -130.65
CA ILE A 57 124.05 62.24 -131.22
C ILE A 57 123.41 61.38 -130.12
N LEU A 58 124.08 61.20 -128.97
CA LEU A 58 123.54 60.43 -127.84
C LEU A 58 122.35 61.11 -127.13
N LYS A 59 122.26 62.44 -127.16
CA LYS A 59 121.08 63.16 -126.61
C LYS A 59 119.85 63.14 -127.51
N ALA A 60 120.00 62.93 -128.82
CA ALA A 60 118.88 62.86 -129.76
C ALA A 60 118.19 61.48 -129.79
N ALA A 61 118.92 60.39 -129.56
CA ALA A 61 118.37 59.02 -129.61
C ALA A 61 117.63 58.56 -128.32
N SER A 62 117.79 59.25 -127.19
CA SER A 62 117.24 58.83 -125.88
C SER A 62 115.82 59.35 -125.57
N LYS A 63 115.22 60.22 -126.40
CA LYS A 63 113.98 60.94 -126.05
C LYS A 63 112.71 60.50 -126.79
N GLY A 64 112.76 59.45 -127.61
CA GLY A 64 111.64 59.09 -128.51
C GLY A 64 110.91 57.77 -128.24
N THR A 65 111.47 56.82 -127.48
CA THR A 65 111.01 55.41 -127.54
C THR A 65 110.63 54.80 -126.19
N LEU A 66 110.61 55.56 -125.09
CA LEU A 66 110.31 55.05 -123.74
C LEU A 66 108.98 55.58 -123.16
N THR A 67 108.18 56.31 -123.94
CA THR A 67 106.91 56.90 -123.50
C THR A 67 105.67 56.12 -123.91
N ASP A 68 105.72 55.31 -124.97
CA ASP A 68 104.54 54.58 -125.46
C ASP A 68 104.30 53.25 -124.70
N ASP A 69 105.34 52.47 -124.41
CA ASP A 69 105.21 51.19 -123.67
C ASP A 69 104.78 51.36 -122.20
N PHE A 70 105.04 52.53 -121.59
CA PHE A 70 104.64 52.81 -120.20
C PHE A 70 103.13 53.12 -120.07
N ASN A 71 102.50 53.63 -121.13
CA ASN A 71 101.09 53.99 -121.10
C ASN A 71 100.17 52.76 -121.23
N GLU A 72 100.61 51.71 -121.94
CA GLU A 72 99.81 50.48 -122.12
C GLU A 72 99.67 49.67 -120.82
N VAL A 73 100.76 49.53 -120.05
CA VAL A 73 100.77 48.82 -118.75
C VAL A 73 99.96 49.56 -117.66
N ILE A 74 99.90 50.89 -117.72
CA ILE A 74 99.04 51.68 -116.82
C ILE A 74 97.56 51.40 -117.11
N GLN A 75 97.19 51.30 -118.39
CA GLN A 75 95.81 51.04 -118.79
C GLN A 75 95.35 49.63 -118.38
N GLU A 76 96.21 48.62 -118.51
CA GLU A 76 95.88 47.24 -118.11
C GLU A 76 95.77 47.09 -116.57
N ASN A 77 96.65 47.73 -115.80
CA ASN A 77 96.53 47.78 -114.34
C ASN A 77 95.30 48.56 -113.87
N ALA A 78 94.90 49.61 -114.59
CA ALA A 78 93.67 50.33 -114.31
C ALA A 78 92.43 49.44 -114.53
N ASN A 79 92.42 48.63 -115.59
CA ASN A 79 91.35 47.68 -115.87
C ASN A 79 91.28 46.56 -114.82
N LEU A 80 92.41 45.91 -114.47
CA LEU A 80 92.44 44.86 -113.43
C LEU A 80 92.06 45.40 -112.03
N LYS A 81 92.43 46.66 -111.73
CA LYS A 81 92.03 47.33 -110.49
C LYS A 81 90.53 47.67 -110.49
N GLY A 82 89.95 47.96 -111.65
CA GLY A 82 88.50 48.10 -111.85
C GLY A 82 87.78 46.77 -111.60
N GLU A 83 88.22 45.68 -112.23
CA GLU A 83 87.64 44.34 -112.05
C GLU A 83 87.77 43.83 -110.61
N LEU A 84 88.91 44.06 -109.96
CA LEU A 84 89.09 43.71 -108.54
C LEU A 84 88.19 44.54 -107.62
N LYS A 85 87.96 45.81 -107.95
CA LYS A 85 87.05 46.67 -107.20
C LYS A 85 85.60 46.23 -107.38
N ASP A 86 85.20 45.92 -108.60
CA ASP A 86 83.85 45.44 -108.92
C ASP A 86 83.55 44.10 -108.24
N THR A 87 84.53 43.19 -108.17
CA THR A 87 84.39 41.92 -107.43
C THR A 87 84.31 42.11 -105.91
N ILE A 88 85.09 43.05 -105.35
CA ILE A 88 84.97 43.43 -103.93
C ILE A 88 83.61 44.07 -103.64
N GLU A 89 83.13 44.93 -104.53
CA GLU A 89 81.84 45.59 -104.40
C GLU A 89 80.68 44.60 -104.52
N GLN A 90 80.82 43.54 -105.34
CA GLN A 90 79.90 42.40 -105.39
C GLN A 90 79.97 41.48 -104.15
N LEU A 91 81.13 41.35 -103.50
CA LEU A 91 81.29 40.53 -102.28
C LEU A 91 80.81 41.23 -101.00
N SER A 92 80.76 42.56 -100.97
CA SER A 92 80.27 43.34 -99.82
C SER A 92 78.81 43.02 -99.42
N PRO A 93 77.81 42.99 -100.34
CA PRO A 93 76.45 42.60 -99.98
C PRO A 93 76.35 41.11 -99.60
N LEU A 94 77.21 40.25 -100.14
CA LEU A 94 77.29 38.84 -99.76
C LEU A 94 77.85 38.67 -98.33
N LEU A 95 78.78 39.51 -97.90
CA LEU A 95 79.29 39.53 -96.53
C LEU A 95 78.24 40.04 -95.53
N GLU A 96 77.50 41.08 -95.90
CA GLU A 96 76.43 41.62 -95.05
C GLU A 96 75.27 40.62 -94.92
N THR A 97 74.83 40.02 -96.02
CA THR A 97 73.83 38.95 -95.97
C THR A 97 74.34 37.73 -95.19
N ASN A 98 75.63 37.38 -95.26
CA ASN A 98 76.21 36.33 -94.42
C ASN A 98 76.21 36.69 -92.93
N ARG A 99 76.43 37.97 -92.58
CA ARG A 99 76.36 38.47 -91.20
C ARG A 99 74.92 38.46 -90.68
N GLU A 100 73.96 38.94 -91.47
CA GLU A 100 72.53 38.90 -91.15
C GLU A 100 72.05 37.45 -90.97
N LEU A 101 72.43 36.53 -91.85
CA LEU A 101 72.13 35.11 -91.70
C LEU A 101 72.73 34.53 -90.43
N LYS A 102 73.95 34.93 -90.03
CA LYS A 102 74.54 34.50 -88.75
C LYS A 102 73.80 35.06 -87.55
N MET A 103 73.38 36.33 -87.58
CA MET A 103 72.57 36.92 -86.51
C MET A 103 71.21 36.21 -86.42
N SER A 104 70.53 36.00 -87.54
CA SER A 104 69.28 35.26 -87.61
C SER A 104 69.44 33.81 -87.13
N ILE A 105 70.54 33.13 -87.47
CA ILE A 105 70.85 31.80 -86.92
C ILE A 105 71.06 31.84 -85.41
N ALA A 106 71.74 32.86 -84.88
CA ALA A 106 71.95 33.01 -83.43
C ALA A 106 70.64 33.32 -82.70
N GLU A 107 69.79 34.19 -83.25
CA GLU A 107 68.44 34.48 -82.74
C GLU A 107 67.58 33.22 -82.75
N MET A 108 67.56 32.47 -83.85
CA MET A 108 66.87 31.16 -83.90
C MET A 108 67.45 30.16 -82.90
N GLN A 109 68.77 30.18 -82.64
CA GLN A 109 69.39 29.33 -81.62
C GLN A 109 68.98 29.74 -80.20
N GLU A 110 68.89 31.04 -79.92
CA GLU A 110 68.42 31.57 -78.64
C GLU A 110 66.93 31.25 -78.42
N GLU A 111 66.09 31.45 -79.44
CA GLU A 111 64.68 31.06 -79.41
C GLU A 111 64.52 29.55 -79.19
N LEU A 112 65.33 28.72 -79.87
CA LEU A 112 65.35 27.28 -79.64
C LEU A 112 65.79 26.93 -78.21
N GLN A 113 66.75 27.64 -77.62
CA GLN A 113 67.16 27.43 -76.23
C GLN A 113 66.05 27.83 -75.25
N ASN A 114 65.39 28.97 -75.46
CA ASN A 114 64.27 29.43 -74.65
C ASN A 114 63.06 28.49 -74.77
N LEU A 115 62.77 27.99 -75.97
CA LEU A 115 61.73 26.97 -76.17
C LEU A 115 62.12 25.67 -75.47
N ASN A 116 63.38 25.24 -75.56
CA ASN A 116 63.86 24.05 -74.86
C ASN A 116 63.79 24.20 -73.33
N SER A 117 64.06 25.39 -72.76
CA SER A 117 63.91 25.62 -71.33
C SER A 117 62.45 25.57 -70.90
N VAL A 118 61.54 26.20 -71.66
CA VAL A 118 60.10 26.13 -71.39
C VAL A 118 59.57 24.70 -71.51
N VAL A 119 60.08 23.91 -72.47
CA VAL A 119 59.74 22.49 -72.56
C VAL A 119 60.20 21.74 -71.30
N LEU A 120 61.42 21.98 -70.82
CA LEU A 120 61.92 21.37 -69.57
C LEU A 120 61.07 21.76 -68.36
N ASP A 121 60.66 23.01 -68.24
CA ASP A 121 59.79 23.48 -67.15
C ASP A 121 58.43 22.76 -67.20
N PHE A 122 57.82 22.65 -68.38
CA PHE A 122 56.58 21.87 -68.55
C PHE A 122 56.77 20.38 -68.25
N GLU A 123 57.94 19.80 -68.55
CA GLU A 123 58.25 18.42 -68.17
C GLU A 123 58.37 18.25 -66.66
N GLN A 124 58.98 19.21 -65.97
CA GLN A 124 59.07 19.24 -64.52
C GLN A 124 57.69 19.37 -63.88
N GLU A 125 56.88 20.35 -64.30
CA GLU A 125 55.50 20.52 -63.80
C GLU A 125 54.66 19.25 -64.03
N ARG A 126 54.77 18.64 -65.21
CA ARG A 126 54.13 17.36 -65.52
C ARG A 126 54.54 16.27 -64.53
N ASP A 127 55.81 16.20 -64.17
CA ASP A 127 56.31 15.20 -63.23
C ASP A 127 55.86 15.50 -61.78
N GLU A 128 55.82 16.76 -61.37
CA GLU A 128 55.22 17.20 -60.11
C GLU A 128 53.73 16.83 -60.03
N TYR A 129 52.95 17.09 -61.08
CA TYR A 129 51.54 16.65 -61.16
C TYR A 129 51.40 15.13 -61.10
N LYS A 130 52.30 14.35 -61.71
CA LYS A 130 52.29 12.89 -61.58
C LYS A 130 52.52 12.48 -60.13
N THR A 131 53.45 13.10 -59.40
CA THR A 131 53.67 12.80 -57.98
C THR A 131 52.46 13.15 -57.12
N HIS A 132 51.81 14.31 -57.37
CA HIS A 132 50.58 14.69 -56.67
C HIS A 132 49.43 13.70 -56.93
N VAL A 133 49.27 13.24 -58.18
CA VAL A 133 48.27 12.23 -58.53
C VAL A 133 48.55 10.90 -57.80
N ILE A 134 49.82 10.49 -57.66
CA ILE A 134 50.19 9.30 -56.88
C ILE A 134 49.82 9.48 -55.41
N ALA A 135 50.18 10.62 -54.79
CA ALA A 135 49.84 10.91 -53.41
C ALA A 135 48.32 10.93 -53.16
N LEU A 136 47.54 11.52 -54.07
CA LEU A 136 46.07 11.51 -54.00
C LEU A 136 45.50 10.10 -54.14
N LYS A 137 46.06 9.26 -55.04
CA LYS A 137 45.68 7.85 -55.14
C LYS A 137 45.93 7.13 -53.82
N ASP A 138 47.07 7.36 -53.17
CA ASP A 138 47.39 6.76 -51.88
C ASP A 138 46.41 7.20 -50.79
N VAL A 139 46.08 8.50 -50.71
CA VAL A 139 45.05 9.03 -49.79
C VAL A 139 43.69 8.38 -50.05
N ILE A 140 43.29 8.20 -51.31
CA ILE A 140 42.07 7.49 -51.68
C ILE A 140 42.14 6.03 -51.23
N THR A 141 43.27 5.34 -51.40
CA THR A 141 43.40 3.95 -50.94
C THR A 141 43.31 3.83 -49.42
N VAL A 142 43.93 4.75 -48.67
CA VAL A 142 43.83 4.81 -47.20
C VAL A 142 42.40 5.09 -46.77
N SER A 143 41.73 6.06 -47.41
CA SER A 143 40.32 6.40 -47.13
C SER A 143 39.39 5.21 -47.38
N LYS A 144 39.60 4.47 -48.49
CA LYS A 144 38.85 3.24 -48.77
C LYS A 144 39.08 2.16 -47.71
N ARG A 145 40.34 1.93 -47.29
CA ARG A 145 40.64 0.99 -46.20
C ARG A 145 40.00 1.41 -44.88
N MET A 146 40.02 2.70 -44.57
CA MET A 146 39.39 3.24 -43.36
C MET A 146 37.87 3.04 -43.36
N LEU A 147 37.21 3.27 -44.51
CA LEU A 147 35.78 2.99 -44.67
C LEU A 147 35.48 1.50 -44.50
N LEU A 148 36.26 0.60 -45.10
CA LEU A 148 36.08 -0.85 -44.92
C LEU A 148 36.23 -1.28 -43.45
N ILE A 149 37.17 -0.71 -42.71
CA ILE A 149 37.33 -0.98 -41.28
C ILE A 149 36.10 -0.48 -40.51
N ARG A 150 35.59 0.73 -40.81
CA ARG A 150 34.39 1.28 -40.19
C ARG A 150 33.15 0.44 -40.51
N GLU A 151 33.00 -0.02 -41.74
CA GLU A 151 31.92 -0.93 -42.15
C GLU A 151 32.00 -2.26 -41.41
N ALA A 152 33.20 -2.85 -41.26
CA ALA A 152 33.40 -4.06 -40.49
C ALA A 152 33.05 -3.86 -39.00
N GLN A 153 33.47 -2.75 -38.39
CA GLN A 153 33.12 -2.41 -37.01
C GLN A 153 31.61 -2.20 -36.83
N LEU A 154 30.94 -1.52 -37.77
CA LEU A 154 29.49 -1.33 -37.74
C LEU A 154 28.75 -2.67 -37.90
N LYS A 155 29.26 -3.59 -38.72
CA LYS A 155 28.71 -4.93 -38.86
C LYS A 155 28.85 -5.73 -37.56
N GLU A 156 30.02 -5.72 -36.94
CA GLU A 156 30.25 -6.39 -35.64
C GLU A 156 29.34 -5.82 -34.53
N LEU A 157 29.18 -4.49 -34.48
CA LEU A 157 28.26 -3.86 -33.53
C LEU A 157 26.81 -4.25 -33.79
N ARG A 158 26.39 -4.34 -35.05
CA ARG A 158 25.05 -4.80 -35.43
C ARG A 158 24.81 -6.24 -34.98
N GLU A 159 25.75 -7.14 -35.25
CA GLU A 159 25.69 -8.54 -34.83
C GLU A 159 25.63 -8.67 -33.29
N LYS A 160 26.40 -7.86 -32.56
CA LYS A 160 26.34 -7.82 -31.09
C LYS A 160 24.97 -7.34 -30.59
N VAL A 161 24.42 -6.28 -31.17
CA VAL A 161 23.08 -5.79 -30.80
C VAL A 161 22.02 -6.86 -31.07
N GLU A 162 22.05 -7.50 -32.24
CA GLU A 162 21.12 -8.58 -32.60
C GLU A 162 21.21 -9.75 -31.59
N SER A 163 22.42 -10.15 -31.20
CA SER A 163 22.60 -11.18 -30.17
C SER A 163 22.05 -10.77 -28.79
N ILE A 164 22.17 -9.49 -28.42
CA ILE A 164 21.63 -8.99 -27.16
C ILE A 164 20.09 -9.01 -27.21
N GLU A 165 19.49 -8.57 -28.31
CA GLU A 165 18.04 -8.58 -28.52
C GLU A 165 17.48 -10.00 -28.45
N GLU A 166 18.13 -10.98 -29.10
CA GLU A 166 17.73 -12.39 -29.04
C GLU A 166 17.82 -12.95 -27.62
N THR A 167 18.90 -12.66 -26.89
CA THR A 167 19.04 -13.14 -25.50
C THR A 167 18.08 -12.47 -24.53
N LEU A 168 17.74 -11.19 -24.75
CA LEU A 168 16.72 -10.49 -23.96
C LEU A 168 15.33 -11.06 -24.23
N SER A 169 14.95 -11.22 -25.49
CA SER A 169 13.68 -11.86 -25.90
C SER A 169 13.55 -13.27 -25.32
N GLY A 170 14.61 -14.08 -25.39
CA GLY A 170 14.63 -15.42 -24.80
C GLY A 170 14.48 -15.41 -23.27
N LYS A 171 15.10 -14.45 -22.57
CA LYS A 171 14.95 -14.29 -21.11
C LYS A 171 13.54 -13.84 -20.74
N GLU A 172 12.97 -12.89 -21.47
CA GLU A 172 11.60 -12.41 -21.24
C GLU A 172 10.59 -13.55 -21.43
N MET A 173 10.73 -14.34 -22.50
CA MET A 173 9.87 -15.51 -22.73
C MET A 173 10.00 -16.55 -21.61
N ASN A 174 11.22 -16.80 -21.14
CA ASN A 174 11.46 -17.75 -20.05
C ASN A 174 10.85 -17.25 -18.72
N ILE A 175 11.06 -15.98 -18.37
CA ILE A 175 10.48 -15.36 -17.17
C ILE A 175 8.96 -15.41 -17.24
N LEU A 176 8.35 -15.02 -18.35
CA LEU A 176 6.89 -15.08 -18.52
C LEU A 176 6.36 -16.51 -18.39
N SER A 177 7.06 -17.49 -18.95
CA SER A 177 6.69 -18.91 -18.81
C SER A 177 6.83 -19.42 -17.38
N GLN A 178 7.87 -18.97 -16.66
CA GLN A 178 8.13 -19.31 -15.27
C GLN A 178 7.09 -18.69 -14.34
N ASP A 179 6.75 -17.42 -14.54
CA ASP A 179 5.71 -16.72 -13.77
C ASP A 179 4.35 -17.37 -13.98
N LEU A 180 4.00 -17.73 -15.22
CA LEU A 180 2.77 -18.46 -15.52
C LEU A 180 2.73 -19.82 -14.81
N ARG A 181 3.85 -20.56 -14.80
CA ARG A 181 3.95 -21.83 -14.07
C ARG A 181 3.81 -21.65 -12.56
N LEU A 182 4.46 -20.65 -11.98
CA LEU A 182 4.36 -20.34 -10.55
C LEU A 182 2.93 -19.96 -10.16
N GLU A 183 2.23 -19.21 -11.01
CA GLU A 183 0.83 -18.86 -10.79
C GLU A 183 -0.09 -20.10 -10.88
N TYR A 184 0.13 -21.00 -11.84
CA TYR A 184 -0.57 -22.30 -11.86
C TYR A 184 -0.30 -23.12 -10.60
N GLU A 185 0.94 -23.19 -10.12
CA GLU A 185 1.27 -23.90 -8.87
C GLU A 185 0.59 -23.25 -7.65
N ARG A 186 0.52 -21.92 -7.61
CA ARG A 186 -0.19 -21.17 -6.56
C ARG A 186 -1.69 -21.43 -6.61
N GLN A 187 -2.31 -21.40 -7.78
CA GLN A 187 -3.72 -21.73 -7.97
C GLN A 187 -4.01 -23.17 -7.54
N LEU A 188 -3.17 -24.14 -7.92
CA LEU A 188 -3.30 -25.53 -7.49
C LEU A 188 -3.18 -25.68 -5.97
N LYS A 189 -2.26 -24.95 -5.32
CA LYS A 189 -2.17 -24.91 -3.84
C LYS A 189 -3.44 -24.31 -3.23
N SER A 190 -3.96 -23.21 -3.79
CA SER A 190 -5.21 -22.60 -3.35
C SER A 190 -6.40 -23.56 -3.46
N ILE A 191 -6.51 -24.29 -4.57
CA ILE A 191 -7.57 -25.29 -4.77
C ILE A 191 -7.44 -26.44 -3.76
N ARG A 192 -6.22 -26.94 -3.51
CA ARG A 192 -6.00 -27.98 -2.49
C ARG A 192 -6.38 -27.48 -1.09
N ASN A 193 -6.02 -26.26 -0.74
CA ASN A 193 -6.37 -25.66 0.55
C ASN A 193 -7.88 -25.47 0.69
N LEU A 194 -8.55 -24.94 -0.35
CA LEU A 194 -10.01 -24.81 -0.38
C LEU A 194 -10.68 -26.17 -0.22
N ARG A 195 -10.20 -27.19 -0.93
CA ARG A 195 -10.71 -28.56 -0.79
C ARG A 195 -10.57 -29.07 0.66
N ALA A 196 -9.40 -28.87 1.29
CA ALA A 196 -9.19 -29.26 2.68
C ALA A 196 -10.16 -28.54 3.63
N LEU A 197 -10.38 -27.23 3.44
CA LEU A 197 -11.34 -26.44 4.23
C LEU A 197 -12.79 -26.90 4.03
N TYR A 198 -13.19 -27.23 2.80
CA TYR A 198 -14.52 -27.79 2.54
C TYR A 198 -14.70 -29.17 3.14
N GLU A 199 -13.67 -30.04 3.07
CA GLU A 199 -13.70 -31.35 3.71
C GLU A 199 -13.75 -31.22 5.25
N GLU A 200 -13.00 -30.28 5.83
CA GLU A 200 -13.04 -30.00 7.27
C GLU A 200 -14.40 -29.47 7.69
N ARG A 201 -14.95 -28.49 6.96
CA ARG A 201 -16.31 -27.98 7.19
C ARG A 201 -17.36 -29.08 7.08
N GLN A 202 -17.25 -29.97 6.09
CA GLN A 202 -18.17 -31.09 5.97
C GLN A 202 -18.07 -32.06 7.15
N ARG A 203 -16.86 -32.30 7.67
CA ARG A 203 -16.65 -33.12 8.87
C ARG A 203 -17.23 -32.46 10.13
N THR A 204 -17.05 -31.16 10.32
CA THR A 204 -17.63 -30.43 11.46
C THR A 204 -19.15 -30.41 11.38
N ASP A 205 -19.73 -30.07 10.21
CA ASP A 205 -21.17 -30.06 10.01
C ASP A 205 -21.79 -31.45 10.26
N HIS A 206 -21.11 -32.52 9.84
CA HIS A 206 -21.57 -33.89 10.12
C HIS A 206 -21.51 -34.22 11.62
N LYS A 207 -20.42 -33.86 12.30
CA LYS A 207 -20.27 -34.07 13.74
C LYS A 207 -21.32 -33.30 14.54
N GLU A 208 -21.52 -32.02 14.24
CA GLU A 208 -22.55 -31.19 14.86
C GLU A 208 -23.95 -31.78 14.65
N LYS A 209 -24.25 -32.28 13.44
CA LYS A 209 -25.53 -32.94 13.17
C LYS A 209 -25.71 -34.21 13.97
N GLU A 210 -24.67 -35.03 14.13
CA GLU A 210 -24.72 -36.24 14.96
C GLU A 210 -24.87 -35.89 16.46
N ASP A 211 -24.18 -34.86 16.95
CA ASP A 211 -24.31 -34.41 18.33
C ASP A 211 -25.71 -33.84 18.62
N LEU A 212 -26.28 -33.06 17.69
CA LEU A 212 -27.67 -32.57 17.79
C LEU A 212 -28.70 -33.71 17.73
N LYS A 213 -28.46 -34.75 16.92
CA LYS A 213 -29.33 -35.94 16.91
C LYS A 213 -29.28 -36.67 18.25
N LYS A 214 -28.10 -36.87 18.83
CA LYS A 214 -27.96 -37.50 20.15
C LYS A 214 -28.69 -36.70 21.23
N ALA A 215 -28.51 -35.38 21.27
CA ALA A 215 -29.23 -34.52 22.21
C ALA A 215 -30.76 -34.59 22.01
N LEU A 216 -31.23 -34.68 20.76
CA LEU A 216 -32.65 -34.88 20.46
C LEU A 216 -33.16 -36.24 20.95
N GLU A 217 -32.39 -37.30 20.75
CA GLU A 217 -32.73 -38.64 21.26
C GLU A 217 -32.74 -38.70 22.80
N GLU A 218 -31.78 -38.05 23.46
CA GLU A 218 -31.72 -37.93 24.92
C GLU A 218 -32.93 -37.17 25.48
N THR A 219 -33.22 -35.98 24.94
CA THR A 219 -34.40 -35.19 25.35
C THR A 219 -35.72 -35.91 25.06
N LYS A 220 -35.81 -36.66 23.96
CA LYS A 220 -36.97 -37.50 23.66
C LYS A 220 -37.14 -38.61 24.70
N LYS A 221 -36.04 -39.25 25.11
CA LYS A 221 -36.05 -40.28 26.15
C LYS A 221 -36.44 -39.70 27.52
N GLU A 222 -35.94 -38.52 27.87
CA GLU A 222 -36.35 -37.81 29.09
C GLU A 222 -37.83 -37.46 29.07
N LEU A 223 -38.35 -36.97 27.95
CA LEU A 223 -39.76 -36.69 27.77
C LEU A 223 -40.63 -37.96 27.89
N GLU A 224 -40.19 -39.08 27.31
CA GLU A 224 -40.85 -40.39 27.46
C GLU A 224 -40.88 -40.83 28.93
N ASN A 225 -39.78 -40.67 29.67
CA ASN A 225 -39.70 -40.99 31.10
C ASN A 225 -40.62 -40.09 31.96
N GLU A 226 -40.68 -38.78 31.68
CA GLU A 226 -41.61 -37.89 32.38
C GLU A 226 -43.07 -38.18 32.02
N ALA A 227 -43.34 -38.58 30.77
CA ALA A 227 -44.66 -39.02 30.37
C ALA A 227 -45.09 -40.31 31.10
N THR A 228 -44.19 -41.26 31.34
CA THR A 228 -44.51 -42.46 32.15
C THR A 228 -44.74 -42.11 33.60
N LYS A 229 -43.90 -41.25 34.20
CA LYS A 229 -44.10 -40.78 35.59
C LYS A 229 -45.42 -40.02 35.76
N ASN A 230 -45.79 -39.18 34.80
CA ASN A 230 -47.08 -38.49 34.82
C ASN A 230 -48.24 -39.48 34.76
N LYS A 231 -48.17 -40.52 33.91
CA LYS A 231 -49.19 -41.59 33.88
C LYS A 231 -49.29 -42.32 35.21
N GLU A 232 -48.17 -42.69 35.83
CA GLU A 232 -48.14 -43.33 37.15
C GLU A 232 -48.76 -42.41 38.22
N CYS A 233 -48.48 -41.11 38.17
CA CYS A 233 -49.09 -40.13 39.07
C CYS A 233 -50.60 -39.96 38.83
N GLU A 234 -51.05 -39.93 37.57
CA GLU A 234 -52.47 -39.90 37.20
C GLU A 234 -53.21 -41.15 37.68
N GLU A 235 -52.60 -42.33 37.53
CA GLU A 235 -53.13 -43.59 38.07
C GLU A 235 -53.23 -43.52 39.60
N ARG A 236 -52.19 -43.01 40.28
CA ARG A 236 -52.21 -42.85 41.73
C ARG A 236 -53.26 -41.85 42.21
N ILE A 237 -53.50 -40.77 41.47
CA ILE A 237 -54.57 -39.82 41.77
C ILE A 237 -55.92 -40.51 41.66
N LYS A 238 -56.18 -41.27 40.58
CA LYS A 238 -57.43 -42.02 40.41
C LYS A 238 -57.65 -43.03 41.54
N GLU A 239 -56.62 -43.76 41.95
CA GLU A 239 -56.71 -44.68 43.09
C GLU A 239 -57.08 -43.94 44.38
N LEU A 240 -56.47 -42.78 44.64
CA LEU A 240 -56.77 -41.96 45.81
C LEU A 240 -58.19 -41.38 45.75
N GLU A 241 -58.65 -40.94 44.58
CA GLU A 241 -60.02 -40.49 44.36
C GLU A 241 -61.03 -41.61 44.63
N GLU A 242 -60.76 -42.83 44.16
CA GLU A 242 -61.60 -44.00 44.42
C GLU A 242 -61.62 -44.34 45.91
N GLN A 243 -60.46 -44.35 46.58
CA GLN A 243 -60.38 -44.55 48.03
C GLN A 243 -61.14 -43.47 48.81
N ASN A 244 -61.08 -42.22 48.35
CA ASN A 244 -61.79 -41.12 48.99
C ASN A 244 -63.31 -41.26 48.81
N SER A 245 -63.78 -41.67 47.63
CA SER A 245 -65.19 -42.02 47.40
C SER A 245 -65.65 -43.16 48.31
N GLN A 246 -64.87 -44.23 48.42
CA GLN A 246 -65.18 -45.35 49.31
C GLN A 246 -65.24 -44.92 50.79
N ASN A 247 -64.30 -44.06 51.21
CA ASN A 247 -64.31 -43.49 52.56
C ASN A 247 -65.52 -42.59 52.78
N TYR A 248 -65.92 -41.79 51.79
CA TYR A 248 -67.11 -40.95 51.85
C TYR A 248 -68.39 -41.79 51.99
N ASP A 249 -68.53 -42.86 51.20
CA ASP A 249 -69.66 -43.79 51.31
C ASP A 249 -69.69 -44.48 52.69
N LYS A 250 -68.52 -44.84 53.22
CA LYS A 250 -68.39 -45.43 54.56
C LYS A 250 -68.79 -44.43 55.64
N ILE A 251 -68.35 -43.17 55.56
CA ILE A 251 -68.75 -42.10 56.47
C ILE A 251 -70.27 -41.94 56.44
N LYS A 252 -70.87 -41.85 55.25
CA LYS A 252 -72.32 -41.73 55.08
C LYS A 252 -73.08 -42.92 55.67
N SER A 253 -72.56 -44.14 55.53
CA SER A 253 -73.15 -45.34 56.16
C SER A 253 -73.08 -45.29 57.69
N LEU A 254 -71.96 -44.82 58.24
CA LEU A 254 -71.78 -44.67 59.68
C LEU A 254 -72.64 -43.55 60.24
N GLU A 255 -72.82 -42.44 59.51
CA GLU A 255 -73.73 -41.36 59.86
C GLU A 255 -75.19 -41.83 59.90
N SER A 256 -75.62 -42.64 58.92
CA SER A 256 -76.95 -43.27 58.92
C SER A 256 -77.13 -44.18 60.13
N ASN A 257 -76.15 -45.03 60.43
CA ASN A 257 -76.19 -45.93 61.61
C ASN A 257 -76.20 -45.15 62.92
N LEU A 258 -75.40 -44.07 63.02
CA LEU A 258 -75.44 -43.16 64.15
C LEU A 258 -76.81 -42.49 64.28
N GLY A 259 -77.44 -42.12 63.16
CA GLY A 259 -78.81 -41.60 63.11
C GLY A 259 -79.82 -42.59 63.68
N LEU A 260 -79.74 -43.87 63.30
CA LEU A 260 -80.58 -44.94 63.82
C LEU A 260 -80.36 -45.16 65.33
N ALA A 261 -79.11 -45.33 65.77
CA ALA A 261 -78.78 -45.51 67.18
C ALA A 261 -79.20 -44.31 68.06
N LYS A 262 -79.12 -43.09 67.53
CA LYS A 262 -79.65 -41.88 68.19
C LYS A 262 -81.18 -41.92 68.28
N ALA A 263 -81.88 -42.42 67.27
CA ALA A 263 -83.33 -42.58 67.31
C ALA A 263 -83.76 -43.63 68.34
N GLU A 264 -83.09 -44.78 68.38
CA GLU A 264 -83.28 -45.83 69.39
C GLU A 264 -83.03 -45.28 70.81
N SER A 265 -81.94 -44.53 71.01
CA SER A 265 -81.66 -43.89 72.31
C SER A 265 -82.75 -42.91 72.72
N ARG A 266 -83.31 -42.12 71.78
CA ARG A 266 -84.45 -41.23 72.05
C ARG A 266 -85.71 -42.01 72.39
N GLN A 267 -85.95 -43.14 71.73
CA GLN A 267 -87.06 -44.03 72.04
C GLN A 267 -86.92 -44.58 73.46
N HIS A 268 -85.76 -45.14 73.82
CA HIS A 268 -85.51 -45.60 75.18
C HIS A 268 -85.62 -44.48 76.22
N GLN A 269 -85.19 -43.26 75.90
CA GLN A 269 -85.39 -42.09 76.77
C GLN A 269 -86.88 -41.77 76.97
N ALA A 270 -87.70 -41.88 75.92
CA ALA A 270 -89.14 -41.69 76.01
C ALA A 270 -89.80 -42.80 76.85
N GLU A 271 -89.40 -44.06 76.64
CA GLU A 271 -89.82 -45.22 77.46
C GLU A 271 -89.47 -45.00 78.94
N LEU A 272 -88.24 -44.58 79.25
CA LEU A 272 -87.79 -44.26 80.60
C LEU A 272 -88.62 -43.11 81.21
N THR A 273 -89.00 -42.11 80.41
CA THR A 273 -89.82 -40.98 80.86
C THR A 273 -91.23 -41.45 81.24
N VAL A 274 -91.86 -42.33 80.44
CA VAL A 274 -93.16 -42.95 80.75
C VAL A 274 -93.06 -43.80 82.02
N ILE A 275 -92.00 -44.59 82.15
CA ILE A 275 -91.73 -45.40 83.35
C ILE A 275 -91.59 -44.50 84.58
N ASN A 276 -90.80 -43.43 84.50
CA ASN A 276 -90.64 -42.46 85.58
C ASN A 276 -91.96 -41.78 85.94
N GLN A 277 -92.82 -41.49 84.96
CA GLN A 277 -94.16 -40.94 85.20
C GLN A 277 -95.06 -41.96 85.92
N LEU A 278 -95.07 -43.22 85.48
CA LEU A 278 -95.82 -44.29 86.13
C LEU A 278 -95.35 -44.55 87.56
N PHE A 279 -94.03 -44.56 87.81
CA PHE A 279 -93.49 -44.63 89.17
C PHE A 279 -93.89 -43.41 90.00
N SER A 280 -93.85 -42.21 89.43
CA SER A 280 -94.26 -40.99 90.12
C SER A 280 -95.74 -41.02 90.49
N GLU A 281 -96.62 -41.51 89.61
CA GLU A 281 -98.05 -41.63 89.87
C GLU A 281 -98.38 -42.74 90.87
N ILE A 282 -97.67 -43.87 90.85
CA ILE A 282 -97.78 -44.87 91.92
C ILE A 282 -97.34 -44.26 93.25
N LEU A 283 -96.19 -43.59 93.31
CA LEU A 283 -95.69 -42.98 94.54
C LEU A 283 -96.55 -41.80 95.02
N LEU A 284 -97.15 -41.01 94.12
CA LEU A 284 -98.10 -39.94 94.44
C LEU A 284 -99.46 -40.50 94.89
N GLY A 285 -99.96 -41.55 94.24
CA GLY A 285 -101.18 -42.26 94.63
C GLY A 285 -101.09 -42.89 96.02
N PHE A 286 -99.89 -43.31 96.44
CA PHE A 286 -99.62 -43.78 97.81
C PHE A 286 -99.59 -42.65 98.85
N ASN A 287 -99.36 -41.39 98.46
CA ASN A 287 -99.26 -40.25 99.37
C ASN A 287 -100.59 -39.51 99.58
N SER A 288 -101.56 -39.67 98.68
CA SER A 288 -102.95 -39.25 98.93
C SER A 288 -103.69 -40.35 99.68
N SER A 289 -104.22 -40.06 100.86
CA SER A 289 -104.90 -41.00 101.78
C SER A 289 -106.26 -41.54 101.27
N GLN A 290 -106.33 -41.95 100.01
CA GLN A 290 -107.41 -42.74 99.45
C GLN A 290 -106.85 -44.12 99.13
N ASP A 291 -107.23 -45.11 99.95
CA ASP A 291 -106.97 -46.51 99.67
C ASP A 291 -107.39 -46.83 98.24
N ILE A 292 -106.40 -47.09 97.37
CA ILE A 292 -106.63 -47.80 96.12
C ILE A 292 -107.21 -49.14 96.55
N ASN A 293 -108.47 -49.42 96.20
CA ASN A 293 -109.12 -50.69 96.53
C ASN A 293 -108.34 -51.82 95.86
N LEU A 294 -107.38 -52.40 96.60
CA LEU A 294 -106.49 -53.44 96.13
C LEU A 294 -107.30 -54.63 95.59
N ASP A 295 -108.47 -54.92 96.17
CA ASP A 295 -109.36 -56.00 95.72
C ASP A 295 -110.01 -55.73 94.36
N MET A 296 -110.33 -54.48 94.03
CA MET A 296 -110.94 -54.14 92.73
C MET A 296 -109.89 -54.08 91.62
N LEU A 297 -108.69 -53.59 91.95
CA LEU A 297 -107.53 -53.63 91.06
C LEU A 297 -107.06 -55.07 90.82
N THR A 298 -107.06 -55.92 91.85
CA THR A 298 -106.74 -57.35 91.73
C THR A 298 -107.76 -58.06 90.84
N LYS A 299 -109.05 -57.73 90.98
CA LYS A 299 -110.09 -58.27 90.10
C LYS A 299 -109.95 -57.80 88.64
N HIS A 300 -109.67 -56.52 88.41
CA HIS A 300 -109.40 -56.00 87.05
C HIS A 300 -108.10 -56.55 86.46
N LEU A 301 -107.08 -56.81 87.29
CA LEU A 301 -105.84 -57.48 86.88
C LEU A 301 -106.07 -58.98 86.58
N GLU A 302 -106.95 -59.66 87.31
CA GLU A 302 -107.37 -61.04 87.03
C GLU A 302 -108.22 -61.14 85.76
N ASP A 303 -109.21 -60.27 85.58
CA ASP A 303 -110.08 -60.24 84.41
C ASP A 303 -109.29 -59.92 83.12
N ASN A 304 -108.26 -59.07 83.23
CA ASN A 304 -107.37 -58.73 82.12
C ASN A 304 -106.07 -59.56 82.09
N HIS A 305 -105.91 -60.56 82.97
CA HIS A 305 -104.67 -61.34 83.08
C HIS A 305 -104.35 -62.12 81.81
N ALA A 306 -105.37 -62.56 81.06
CA ALA A 306 -105.20 -63.21 79.76
C ALA A 306 -104.68 -62.24 78.68
N LEU A 307 -105.15 -60.99 78.68
CA LEU A 307 -104.68 -59.94 77.75
C LEU A 307 -103.26 -59.47 78.10
N LEU A 308 -102.96 -59.31 79.39
CA LEU A 308 -101.61 -59.01 79.86
C LEU A 308 -100.63 -60.14 79.54
N ARG A 309 -101.04 -61.41 79.67
CA ARG A 309 -100.20 -62.55 79.28
C ARG A 309 -99.92 -62.60 77.78
N ASN A 310 -100.90 -62.23 76.95
CA ASN A 310 -100.71 -62.17 75.49
C ASN A 310 -99.82 -60.99 75.08
N ILE A 311 -99.96 -59.82 75.70
CA ILE A 311 -99.12 -58.64 75.43
C ILE A 311 -97.68 -58.83 75.95
N VAL A 312 -97.49 -59.59 77.02
CA VAL A 312 -96.16 -60.00 77.50
C VAL A 312 -95.52 -61.08 76.61
N SER A 313 -96.34 -61.85 75.88
CA SER A 313 -95.89 -62.87 74.93
C SER A 313 -95.54 -62.31 73.55
N ASP A 314 -96.14 -61.19 73.14
CA ASP A 314 -95.73 -60.45 71.94
C ASP A 314 -94.55 -59.54 72.26
N GLU A 315 -93.50 -59.55 71.44
CA GLU A 315 -92.22 -58.84 71.66
C GLU A 315 -92.33 -57.30 71.76
N SER A 316 -93.54 -56.72 71.74
CA SER A 316 -93.81 -55.30 71.93
C SER A 316 -94.10 -54.98 73.41
N SER A 317 -93.08 -55.10 74.25
CA SER A 317 -93.13 -54.65 75.66
C SER A 317 -93.41 -53.14 75.80
N ALA A 318 -93.27 -52.36 74.73
CA ALA A 318 -93.55 -50.92 74.68
C ALA A 318 -95.04 -50.56 74.93
N ALA A 319 -95.98 -51.50 74.71
CA ALA A 319 -97.40 -51.28 74.99
C ALA A 319 -97.76 -51.54 76.47
N LEU A 320 -96.94 -52.29 77.20
CA LEU A 320 -97.25 -52.74 78.56
C LEU A 320 -97.36 -51.56 79.56
N PRO A 321 -96.44 -50.57 79.59
CA PRO A 321 -96.58 -49.43 80.50
C PRO A 321 -97.80 -48.57 80.19
N LYS A 322 -98.18 -48.42 78.92
CA LYS A 322 -99.37 -47.65 78.51
C LYS A 322 -100.67 -48.36 78.91
N VAL A 323 -100.76 -49.67 78.72
CA VAL A 323 -101.93 -50.47 79.12
C VAL A 323 -102.07 -50.52 80.65
N LEU A 324 -100.96 -50.59 81.38
CA LEU A 324 -100.97 -50.49 82.84
C LEU A 324 -101.39 -49.10 83.33
N LEU A 325 -100.92 -48.03 82.67
CA LEU A 325 -101.35 -46.66 82.96
C LEU A 325 -102.85 -46.47 82.69
N ASP A 326 -103.37 -47.01 81.57
CA ASP A 326 -104.80 -46.97 81.23
C ASP A 326 -105.66 -47.75 82.23
N LEU A 327 -105.25 -48.93 82.69
CA LEU A 327 -105.97 -49.68 83.73
C LEU A 327 -106.00 -48.93 85.07
N VAL A 328 -104.88 -48.31 85.46
CA VAL A 328 -104.79 -47.47 86.66
C VAL A 328 -105.68 -46.23 86.52
N HIS A 329 -105.68 -45.59 85.34
CA HIS A 329 -106.60 -44.51 85.00
C HIS A 329 -108.06 -44.97 85.02
N GLN A 330 -108.38 -46.20 84.60
CA GLN A 330 -109.75 -46.73 84.62
C GLN A 330 -110.27 -46.93 86.05
N VAL A 331 -109.40 -47.34 86.98
CA VAL A 331 -109.70 -47.41 88.42
C VAL A 331 -109.80 -46.01 89.05
N HIS A 332 -109.02 -45.04 88.57
CA HIS A 332 -109.14 -43.64 88.99
C HIS A 332 -110.43 -42.97 88.45
N ASN A 333 -110.81 -43.27 87.21
CA ASN A 333 -111.90 -42.60 86.48
C ASN A 333 -113.30 -43.14 86.79
N GLU A 334 -113.47 -44.36 87.32
CA GLU A 334 -114.80 -44.84 87.72
C GLU A 334 -115.40 -44.08 88.93
N LYS A 335 -114.56 -43.36 89.69
CA LYS A 335 -115.01 -42.53 90.83
C LYS A 335 -115.31 -41.08 90.46
N GLU A 336 -115.00 -40.65 89.24
CA GLU A 336 -115.24 -39.29 88.73
C GLU A 336 -116.27 -39.27 87.59
N ARG A 337 -117.49 -39.76 87.85
CA ARG A 337 -118.67 -39.38 87.06
C ARG A 337 -119.57 -38.44 87.85
N LYS A 338 -119.30 -37.14 87.74
CA LYS A 338 -120.26 -36.02 87.67
C LYS A 338 -119.52 -34.68 87.65
N LEU A 339 -119.34 -34.09 86.46
CA LEU A 339 -119.59 -32.67 86.12
C LEU A 339 -118.87 -32.28 84.79
N SER A 340 -119.68 -32.10 83.73
CA SER A 340 -119.55 -31.19 82.56
C SER A 340 -118.18 -31.06 81.84
N SER A 341 -117.95 -31.55 80.62
CA SER A 341 -118.52 -31.22 79.27
C SER A 341 -117.88 -30.00 78.55
N GLY A 342 -117.30 -30.24 77.36
CA GLY A 342 -117.06 -29.28 76.26
C GLY A 342 -115.59 -29.17 75.79
N GLU A 343 -115.11 -30.02 74.86
CA GLU A 343 -115.09 -29.85 73.37
C GLU A 343 -114.06 -28.81 72.84
N VAL A 344 -112.91 -29.14 72.21
CA VAL A 344 -112.52 -29.73 70.88
C VAL A 344 -111.66 -28.70 70.08
N LYS A 345 -110.67 -29.21 69.32
CA LYS A 345 -109.98 -28.68 68.11
C LYS A 345 -108.57 -28.12 68.35
N ASP A 346 -107.56 -28.28 67.50
CA ASP A 346 -107.30 -28.97 66.21
C ASP A 346 -105.87 -28.51 65.81
N GLY A 347 -105.19 -29.24 64.94
CA GLY A 347 -104.16 -28.64 64.07
C GLY A 347 -102.73 -29.12 64.28
N GLY A 348 -102.35 -30.15 63.52
CA GLY A 348 -100.96 -30.42 63.19
C GLY A 348 -100.38 -29.50 62.12
N LYS A 349 -99.05 -29.52 62.01
CA LYS A 349 -98.15 -29.27 60.85
C LYS A 349 -96.73 -29.10 61.41
N ARG A 350 -95.62 -29.36 60.74
CA ARG A 350 -95.23 -30.19 59.59
C ARG A 350 -93.71 -29.95 59.50
N LEU A 351 -92.97 -31.06 59.40
CA LEU A 351 -91.62 -31.28 58.85
C LEU A 351 -91.10 -30.21 57.84
N GLU A 352 -89.81 -29.85 57.92
CA GLU A 352 -88.74 -30.00 56.88
C GLU A 352 -87.63 -28.92 57.08
N THR A 353 -86.37 -29.26 57.40
CA THR A 353 -85.20 -29.68 56.57
C THR A 353 -84.49 -28.56 55.78
N ILE A 354 -83.18 -28.79 55.49
CA ILE A 354 -82.15 -28.02 54.73
C ILE A 354 -81.23 -27.23 55.68
N ILE A 355 -80.00 -27.62 56.05
CA ILE A 355 -78.79 -28.15 55.37
C ILE A 355 -78.13 -27.19 54.37
N GLU A 356 -76.90 -26.82 54.75
CA GLU A 356 -75.71 -26.52 53.95
C GLU A 356 -75.24 -25.09 53.63
N GLU A 357 -73.92 -24.98 53.79
CA GLU A 357 -72.92 -24.11 53.17
C GLU A 357 -72.59 -22.77 53.84
N THR A 358 -71.50 -22.67 54.64
CA THR A 358 -70.03 -22.68 54.36
C THR A 358 -69.52 -21.37 53.73
N GLU A 359 -68.43 -20.89 54.35
CA GLU A 359 -67.37 -19.99 53.83
C GLU A 359 -67.49 -18.45 53.96
N SER A 360 -66.82 -17.96 55.01
CA SER A 360 -65.62 -17.09 54.93
C SER A 360 -65.70 -15.59 54.57
N SER A 361 -64.78 -14.84 55.22
CA SER A 361 -64.28 -13.47 54.98
C SER A 361 -65.23 -12.31 55.36
N SER A 362 -64.97 -11.46 56.38
CA SER A 362 -63.80 -10.59 56.64
C SER A 362 -63.59 -9.61 55.45
N ASP A 363 -63.49 -8.28 55.56
CA ASP A 363 -63.28 -7.34 56.66
C ASP A 363 -63.74 -5.94 56.21
N GLN A 364 -64.10 -5.11 57.18
CA GLN A 364 -63.64 -3.72 57.24
C GLN A 364 -63.83 -3.22 58.67
N ILE A 365 -62.73 -3.19 59.44
CA ILE A 365 -62.22 -2.01 60.16
C ILE A 365 -60.99 -2.44 60.97
N ASN A 366 -59.93 -1.66 60.80
CA ASN A 366 -58.57 -1.82 61.30
C ASN A 366 -58.42 -1.73 62.84
N SER A 367 -57.28 -2.23 63.34
CA SER A 367 -56.54 -1.86 64.56
C SER A 367 -56.38 -2.87 65.73
N VAL A 368 -56.34 -4.17 65.47
CA VAL A 368 -55.80 -5.17 66.43
C VAL A 368 -54.85 -6.16 65.73
N GLU A 369 -55.19 -6.60 64.52
CA GLU A 369 -54.40 -7.55 63.73
C GLU A 369 -52.95 -7.10 63.44
N GLU A 370 -52.64 -5.83 63.17
CA GLU A 370 -51.25 -5.40 62.94
C GLU A 370 -50.36 -5.53 64.20
N ILE A 371 -50.92 -5.36 65.41
CA ILE A 371 -50.19 -5.58 66.66
C ILE A 371 -49.96 -7.08 66.87
N VAL A 372 -50.94 -7.91 66.49
CA VAL A 372 -50.85 -9.37 66.53
C VAL A 372 -49.88 -9.91 65.46
N GLU A 373 -49.78 -9.30 64.28
CA GLU A 373 -48.82 -9.70 63.23
C GLU A 373 -47.38 -9.26 63.51
N LEU A 374 -47.19 -8.20 64.31
CA LEU A 374 -45.88 -7.80 64.80
C LEU A 374 -45.46 -8.57 66.06
N LEU A 375 -46.40 -9.20 66.79
CA LEU A 375 -46.12 -10.01 67.97
C LEU A 375 -45.14 -11.17 67.68
N PRO A 376 -45.25 -11.92 66.55
CA PRO A 376 -44.27 -12.91 66.14
C PRO A 376 -42.88 -12.34 65.87
N LYS A 377 -42.76 -11.09 65.38
CA LYS A 377 -41.47 -10.44 65.14
C LYS A 377 -40.84 -10.00 66.46
N VAL A 378 -41.64 -9.45 67.38
CA VAL A 378 -41.20 -9.12 68.75
C VAL A 378 -40.82 -10.39 69.52
N TRP A 379 -41.62 -11.46 69.43
CA TRP A 379 -41.30 -12.77 70.00
C TRP A 379 -40.06 -13.40 69.38
N ARG A 380 -39.83 -13.24 68.07
CA ARG A 380 -38.61 -13.72 67.41
C ARG A 380 -37.37 -12.98 67.90
N VAL A 381 -37.44 -11.65 68.02
CA VAL A 381 -36.35 -10.84 68.59
C VAL A 381 -36.11 -11.18 70.07
N LEU A 382 -37.17 -11.44 70.85
CA LEU A 382 -37.05 -11.89 72.23
C LEU A 382 -36.43 -13.29 72.32
N ILE A 383 -36.80 -14.23 71.46
CA ILE A 383 -36.20 -15.58 71.39
C ILE A 383 -34.74 -15.49 70.93
N GLU A 384 -34.41 -14.61 70.00
CA GLU A 384 -33.05 -14.40 69.49
C GLU A 384 -32.16 -13.79 70.60
N LEU A 385 -32.66 -12.79 71.33
CA LEU A 385 -31.99 -12.22 72.51
C LEU A 385 -31.88 -13.20 73.69
N LEU A 386 -32.84 -14.14 73.82
CA LEU A 386 -32.80 -15.20 74.83
C LEU A 386 -31.88 -16.37 74.41
N SER A 387 -31.77 -16.66 73.11
CA SER A 387 -30.83 -17.66 72.59
C SER A 387 -29.39 -17.19 72.68
N HIS A 388 -29.13 -15.88 72.58
CA HIS A 388 -27.82 -15.29 72.84
C HIS A 388 -27.45 -15.21 74.34
N HIS A 389 -28.40 -15.44 75.26
CA HIS A 389 -28.15 -15.50 76.72
C HIS A 389 -27.73 -16.89 77.23
N LYS A 390 -27.83 -17.95 76.42
CA LYS A 390 -27.17 -19.23 76.74
C LYS A 390 -25.71 -19.14 76.33
N VAL A 391 -24.90 -18.64 77.25
CA VAL A 391 -23.44 -18.78 77.26
C VAL A 391 -23.09 -20.26 76.99
N PRO A 392 -22.13 -20.57 76.09
CA PRO A 392 -21.63 -21.92 75.97
C PRO A 392 -20.84 -22.26 77.23
N GLU A 393 -21.39 -23.10 78.11
CA GLU A 393 -20.63 -23.86 79.10
C GLU A 393 -19.74 -24.86 78.35
N ASN A 394 -18.59 -24.37 77.88
CA ASN A 394 -17.42 -25.22 77.68
C ASN A 394 -16.91 -25.63 79.06
N VAL A 395 -17.51 -26.68 79.62
CA VAL A 395 -16.93 -27.43 80.73
C VAL A 395 -16.20 -28.63 80.12
N ILE A 396 -14.92 -28.41 79.84
CA ILE A 396 -13.93 -29.49 79.89
C ILE A 396 -13.72 -29.76 81.38
N THR A 397 -14.41 -30.78 81.90
CA THR A 397 -14.01 -31.48 83.11
C THR A 397 -13.74 -32.91 82.71
N GLU A 398 -12.46 -33.24 82.60
CA GLU A 398 -11.99 -34.57 82.92
C GLU A 398 -12.42 -34.87 84.37
N GLU A 399 -13.20 -35.93 84.57
CA GLU A 399 -13.03 -36.93 85.62
C GLU A 399 -14.22 -37.92 85.60
N ASP A 400 -13.88 -39.17 85.29
CA ASP A 400 -14.48 -40.44 85.69
C ASP A 400 -15.91 -40.46 86.25
N SER A 401 -16.82 -41.10 85.49
CA SER A 401 -17.70 -42.10 86.10
C SER A 401 -18.23 -43.07 85.04
N THR A 402 -17.85 -44.33 85.23
CA THR A 402 -18.46 -45.53 84.67
C THR A 402 -19.99 -45.46 84.70
N ASP A 403 -20.63 -45.19 83.57
CA ASP A 403 -22.06 -45.45 83.41
C ASP A 403 -22.34 -45.79 81.94
N ASP A 404 -21.76 -46.91 81.51
CA ASP A 404 -21.87 -47.40 80.13
C ASP A 404 -23.31 -47.71 79.71
N HIS A 405 -24.30 -47.70 80.60
CA HIS A 405 -25.68 -48.03 80.28
C HIS A 405 -26.72 -47.22 81.09
N PRO A 406 -26.98 -45.94 80.72
CA PRO A 406 -27.94 -45.04 81.41
C PRO A 406 -29.40 -45.53 81.44
N CYS A 407 -29.69 -46.57 80.66
CA CYS A 407 -31.01 -47.16 80.48
C CYS A 407 -31.25 -48.42 81.34
N TYR A 408 -30.23 -48.90 82.04
CA TYR A 408 -30.32 -50.13 82.82
C TYR A 408 -30.17 -49.85 84.32
N LYS A 409 -31.07 -50.44 85.10
CA LYS A 409 -31.06 -50.36 86.57
C LYS A 409 -30.72 -51.74 87.12
N THR A 410 -29.70 -51.83 87.96
CA THR A 410 -29.30 -53.09 88.58
C THR A 410 -30.31 -53.50 89.65
N VAL A 411 -30.98 -54.63 89.45
CA VAL A 411 -31.95 -55.20 90.41
C VAL A 411 -31.39 -56.53 90.92
N GLN A 412 -31.35 -56.72 92.23
CA GLN A 412 -30.90 -57.98 92.82
C GLN A 412 -31.98 -59.05 92.71
N THR A 413 -31.68 -60.12 92.00
CA THR A 413 -32.51 -61.33 91.96
C THR A 413 -31.90 -62.40 92.88
N PRO A 414 -32.63 -63.45 93.29
CA PRO A 414 -32.11 -64.50 94.17
C PRO A 414 -30.87 -65.26 93.64
N LYS A 415 -30.49 -65.05 92.37
CA LYS A 415 -29.28 -65.62 91.74
C LYS A 415 -28.17 -64.59 91.44
N GLY A 416 -28.32 -63.34 91.89
CA GLY A 416 -27.34 -62.26 91.71
C GLY A 416 -27.94 -60.95 91.15
N PRO A 417 -27.15 -59.87 91.09
CA PRO A 417 -27.55 -58.60 90.49
C PRO A 417 -27.72 -58.75 88.97
N SER A 418 -28.93 -58.46 88.47
CA SER A 418 -29.26 -58.47 87.04
C SER A 418 -29.54 -57.04 86.58
N LEU A 419 -28.93 -56.63 85.47
CA LEU A 419 -29.21 -55.33 84.84
C LEU A 419 -30.58 -55.41 84.14
N VAL A 420 -31.58 -54.74 84.68
CA VAL A 420 -32.93 -54.70 84.11
C VAL A 420 -33.15 -53.33 83.47
N LEU A 421 -33.63 -53.33 82.22
CA LEU A 421 -33.92 -52.10 81.48
C LEU A 421 -35.01 -51.31 82.20
N SER A 422 -34.71 -50.07 82.58
CA SER A 422 -35.64 -49.19 83.28
C SER A 422 -36.50 -48.44 82.28
N VAL A 423 -37.81 -48.72 82.29
CA VAL A 423 -38.78 -48.10 81.36
C VAL A 423 -38.83 -46.57 81.50
N SER A 424 -38.63 -46.03 82.72
CA SER A 424 -38.63 -44.58 82.92
C SER A 424 -37.35 -43.90 82.43
N GLN A 425 -36.19 -44.54 82.57
CA GLN A 425 -34.92 -43.99 82.10
C GLN A 425 -34.80 -44.07 80.57
N THR A 426 -35.26 -45.18 79.97
CA THR A 426 -35.35 -45.27 78.50
C THR A 426 -36.33 -44.25 77.93
N PHE A 427 -37.46 -44.01 78.61
CA PHE A 427 -38.44 -43.00 78.19
C PHE A 427 -37.85 -41.58 78.23
N ILE A 428 -37.11 -41.20 79.28
CA ILE A 428 -36.45 -39.89 79.36
C ILE A 428 -35.42 -39.74 78.25
N ARG A 429 -34.55 -40.73 78.05
CA ARG A 429 -33.54 -40.69 76.99
C ARG A 429 -34.16 -40.62 75.60
N LEU A 430 -35.25 -41.36 75.36
CA LEU A 430 -35.99 -41.32 74.10
C LEU A 430 -36.66 -39.95 73.89
N LYS A 431 -37.20 -39.34 74.94
CA LYS A 431 -37.74 -37.97 74.88
C LYS A 431 -36.63 -36.97 74.50
N ASP A 432 -35.46 -37.05 75.12
CA ASP A 432 -34.32 -36.17 74.83
C ASP A 432 -33.82 -36.35 73.40
N LEU A 433 -33.68 -37.60 72.94
CA LEU A 433 -33.33 -37.92 71.56
C LEU A 433 -34.37 -37.41 70.56
N ILE A 434 -35.67 -37.44 70.89
CA ILE A 434 -36.72 -36.87 70.04
C ILE A 434 -36.59 -35.35 69.97
N LEU A 435 -36.30 -34.67 71.09
CA LEU A 435 -36.11 -33.22 71.10
C LEU A 435 -34.87 -32.81 70.30
N GLU A 436 -33.77 -33.55 70.46
CA GLU A 436 -32.54 -33.37 69.68
C GLU A 436 -32.78 -33.65 68.19
N LYS A 437 -33.49 -34.74 67.85
CA LYS A 437 -33.90 -35.02 66.47
C LYS A 437 -34.71 -33.85 65.89
N LYS A 438 -35.66 -33.30 66.66
CA LYS A 438 -36.47 -32.15 66.23
C LYS A 438 -35.66 -30.86 66.08
N SER A 439 -34.62 -30.63 66.89
CA SER A 439 -33.72 -29.48 66.69
C SER A 439 -32.85 -29.66 65.46
N LEU A 440 -32.28 -30.85 65.25
CA LEU A 440 -31.51 -31.19 64.05
C LEU A 440 -32.37 -31.13 62.78
N GLU A 441 -33.63 -31.55 62.83
CA GLU A 441 -34.59 -31.41 61.72
C GLU A 441 -34.83 -29.93 61.38
N LYS A 442 -34.87 -29.03 62.38
CA LYS A 442 -34.99 -27.59 62.14
C LYS A 442 -33.72 -26.99 61.55
N GLU A 443 -32.55 -27.35 62.08
CA GLU A 443 -31.26 -26.88 61.56
C GLU A 443 -31.02 -27.36 60.13
N THR A 444 -31.32 -28.63 59.83
CA THR A 444 -31.28 -29.16 58.46
C THR A 444 -32.30 -28.49 57.55
N GLY A 445 -33.49 -28.13 58.04
CA GLY A 445 -34.45 -27.32 57.31
C GLY A 445 -33.91 -25.92 56.98
N HIS A 446 -33.26 -25.25 57.94
CA HIS A 446 -32.62 -23.96 57.73
C HIS A 446 -31.46 -24.04 56.73
N LEU A 447 -30.60 -25.06 56.85
CA LEU A 447 -29.51 -25.31 55.89
C LEU A 447 -30.03 -25.57 54.48
N LYS A 448 -31.13 -26.32 54.33
CA LYS A 448 -31.78 -26.50 53.02
C LYS A 448 -32.25 -25.18 52.43
N GLN A 449 -32.92 -24.33 53.21
CA GLN A 449 -33.37 -23.01 52.74
C GLN A 449 -32.20 -22.11 52.33
N LEU A 450 -31.12 -22.09 53.13
CA LEU A 450 -29.91 -21.34 52.81
C LEU A 450 -29.27 -21.87 51.53
N ASN A 451 -29.17 -23.19 51.37
CA ASN A 451 -28.58 -23.79 50.19
C ASN A 451 -29.40 -23.48 48.92
N THR A 452 -30.73 -23.57 48.98
CA THR A 452 -31.61 -23.14 47.88
C THR A 452 -31.42 -21.65 47.54
N HIS A 453 -31.22 -20.78 48.54
CA HIS A 453 -30.92 -19.37 48.29
C HIS A 453 -29.56 -19.19 47.59
N LEU A 454 -28.53 -19.90 48.02
CA LEU A 454 -27.20 -19.88 47.41
C LEU A 454 -27.22 -20.41 45.97
N GLU A 455 -27.95 -21.50 45.72
CA GLU A 455 -28.15 -22.05 44.37
C GLU A 455 -28.84 -21.03 43.45
N THR A 456 -29.91 -20.38 43.93
CA THR A 456 -30.60 -19.33 43.16
C THR A 456 -29.67 -18.15 42.86
N ARG A 457 -28.89 -17.71 43.85
CA ARG A 457 -27.89 -16.65 43.69
C ARG A 457 -26.80 -17.02 42.69
N LEU A 458 -26.34 -18.27 42.71
CA LEU A 458 -25.33 -18.79 41.78
C LEU A 458 -25.90 -18.80 40.36
N GLN A 459 -27.11 -19.33 40.16
CA GLN A 459 -27.78 -19.31 38.86
C GLN A 459 -27.97 -17.88 38.31
N ASP A 460 -28.31 -16.91 39.17
CA ASP A 460 -28.42 -15.51 38.76
C ASP A 460 -27.06 -14.92 38.35
N GLN A 461 -25.98 -15.26 39.06
CA GLN A 461 -24.63 -14.85 38.68
C GLN A 461 -24.19 -15.50 37.36
N GLU A 462 -24.50 -16.77 37.13
CA GLU A 462 -24.22 -17.48 35.89
C GLU A 462 -24.95 -16.84 34.70
N LYS A 463 -26.23 -16.50 34.85
CA LYS A 463 -27.00 -15.75 33.84
C LYS A 463 -26.39 -14.39 33.53
N ARG A 464 -25.94 -13.66 34.56
CA ARG A 464 -25.25 -12.37 34.39
C ARG A 464 -23.93 -12.54 33.63
N LEU A 465 -23.13 -13.54 33.98
CA LEU A 465 -21.87 -13.84 33.28
C LEU A 465 -22.11 -14.25 31.83
N SER A 466 -23.14 -15.05 31.55
CA SER A 466 -23.56 -15.37 30.18
C SER A 466 -23.92 -14.12 29.38
N THR A 467 -24.67 -13.18 29.99
CA THR A 467 -25.02 -11.90 29.35
C THR A 467 -23.77 -11.06 29.05
N VAL A 468 -22.86 -10.92 30.02
CA VAL A 468 -21.59 -10.19 29.85
C VAL A 468 -20.73 -10.85 28.77
N SER A 469 -20.65 -12.17 28.74
CA SER A 469 -19.92 -12.92 27.72
C SER A 469 -20.50 -12.69 26.32
N ASN A 470 -21.83 -12.68 26.18
CA ASN A 470 -22.50 -12.37 24.93
C ASN A 470 -22.21 -10.95 24.45
N GLU A 471 -22.27 -9.95 25.34
CA GLU A 471 -21.92 -8.58 24.99
C GLU A 471 -20.43 -8.44 24.65
N LEU A 472 -19.54 -9.11 25.38
CA LEU A 472 -18.12 -9.16 25.05
C LEU A 472 -17.90 -9.74 23.64
N ASN A 473 -18.56 -10.85 23.33
CA ASN A 473 -18.51 -11.44 22.00
C ASN A 473 -19.00 -10.45 20.94
N LYS A 474 -20.12 -9.75 21.14
CA LYS A 474 -20.59 -8.71 20.20
C LYS A 474 -19.55 -7.61 20.01
N THR A 475 -18.95 -7.10 21.09
CA THR A 475 -17.89 -6.08 21.00
C THR A 475 -16.66 -6.61 20.28
N TRP A 476 -16.27 -7.86 20.50
CA TRP A 476 -15.18 -8.51 19.78
C TRP A 476 -15.44 -8.60 18.29
N HIS A 477 -16.66 -8.92 17.87
CA HIS A 477 -17.05 -8.90 16.45
C HIS A 477 -16.98 -7.50 15.84
N VAL A 478 -17.42 -6.47 16.56
CA VAL A 478 -17.31 -5.07 16.11
C VAL A 478 -15.86 -4.64 15.99
N VAL A 479 -15.03 -4.95 16.98
CA VAL A 479 -13.58 -4.70 16.94
C VAL A 479 -12.93 -5.43 15.76
N GLY A 480 -13.30 -6.69 15.51
CA GLY A 480 -12.82 -7.45 14.36
C GLY A 480 -13.23 -6.84 13.02
N LYS A 481 -14.45 -6.29 12.90
CA LYS A 481 -14.87 -5.52 11.71
C LYS A 481 -14.03 -4.25 11.57
N LEU A 482 -13.87 -3.46 12.64
CA LEU A 482 -13.09 -2.23 12.62
C LEU A 482 -11.63 -2.50 12.25
N GLN A 483 -11.04 -3.60 12.72
CA GLN A 483 -9.69 -3.99 12.38
C GLN A 483 -9.53 -4.32 10.88
N LYS A 484 -10.53 -4.98 10.28
CA LYS A 484 -10.55 -5.23 8.82
C LYS A 484 -10.68 -3.94 8.02
N GLU A 485 -11.59 -3.05 8.42
CA GLU A 485 -11.74 -1.72 7.80
C GLU A 485 -10.46 -0.89 7.93
N HIS A 486 -9.79 -0.93 9.09
CA HIS A 486 -8.52 -0.26 9.29
C HIS A 486 -7.41 -0.84 8.39
N GLN A 487 -7.33 -2.17 8.25
CA GLN A 487 -6.40 -2.80 7.33
C GLN A 487 -6.68 -2.40 5.87
N LEU A 488 -7.95 -2.35 5.45
CA LEU A 488 -8.34 -1.91 4.12
C LEU A 488 -7.99 -0.43 3.88
N LEU A 489 -8.27 0.44 4.84
CA LEU A 489 -7.91 1.86 4.74
C LEU A 489 -6.39 2.03 4.66
N HIS A 490 -5.63 1.25 5.44
CA HIS A 490 -4.18 1.28 5.44
C HIS A 490 -3.58 0.80 4.12
N THR A 491 -4.18 -0.22 3.46
CA THR A 491 -3.73 -0.63 2.13
C THR A 491 -4.08 0.42 1.08
N GLN A 492 -5.27 1.01 1.13
CA GLN A 492 -5.64 2.14 0.26
C GLN A 492 -4.71 3.33 0.44
N GLU A 493 -4.37 3.70 1.67
CA GLU A 493 -3.41 4.75 1.96
C GLU A 493 -2.03 4.46 1.36
N LYS A 494 -1.53 3.22 1.47
CA LYS A 494 -0.28 2.81 0.84
C LYS A 494 -0.31 2.95 -0.67
N ILE A 495 -1.43 2.57 -1.31
CA ILE A 495 -1.62 2.74 -2.76
C ILE A 495 -1.55 4.22 -3.12
N LEU A 496 -2.30 5.08 -2.42
CA LEU A 496 -2.29 6.53 -2.67
C LEU A 496 -0.90 7.15 -2.46
N ARG A 497 -0.17 6.72 -1.43
CA ARG A 497 1.22 7.15 -1.19
C ARG A 497 2.14 6.74 -2.35
N TYR A 498 1.97 5.54 -2.89
CA TYR A 498 2.73 5.06 -4.04
C TYR A 498 2.40 5.86 -5.31
N GLU A 499 1.12 6.06 -5.60
CA GLU A 499 0.66 6.88 -6.74
C GLU A 499 1.18 8.32 -6.66
N LEU A 500 1.13 8.92 -5.48
CA LEU A 500 1.64 10.27 -5.26
C LEU A 500 3.17 10.34 -5.42
N ALA A 501 3.90 9.31 -4.98
CA ALA A 501 5.34 9.21 -5.22
C ALA A 501 5.65 9.07 -6.73
N GLN A 502 4.87 8.28 -7.47
CA GLN A 502 5.00 8.13 -8.92
C GLN A 502 4.72 9.46 -9.65
N LYS A 503 3.64 10.17 -9.28
CA LYS A 503 3.32 11.50 -9.82
C LYS A 503 4.43 12.52 -9.53
N ARG A 504 5.01 12.51 -8.32
CA ARG A 504 6.17 13.36 -7.99
C ARG A 504 7.39 13.03 -8.85
N LYS A 505 7.66 11.75 -9.09
CA LYS A 505 8.75 11.32 -9.98
C LYS A 505 8.54 11.82 -11.42
N LEU A 506 7.32 11.69 -11.95
CA LEU A 506 6.97 12.21 -13.28
C LEU A 506 7.11 13.74 -13.36
N LEU A 507 6.65 14.47 -12.34
CA LEU A 507 6.84 15.92 -12.30
C LEU A 507 8.32 16.32 -12.23
N ALA A 508 9.15 15.54 -11.53
CA ALA A 508 10.60 15.78 -11.49
C ALA A 508 11.26 15.55 -12.85
N THR A 509 10.89 14.50 -13.58
CA THR A 509 11.41 14.26 -14.94
C THR A 509 10.97 15.35 -15.91
N LEU A 510 9.69 15.75 -15.89
CA LEU A 510 9.20 16.86 -16.72
C LEU A 510 9.91 18.18 -16.39
N ARG A 511 10.15 18.48 -15.11
CA ARG A 511 10.96 19.65 -14.71
C ARG A 511 12.38 19.57 -15.24
N GLN A 512 13.02 18.41 -15.17
CA GLN A 512 14.36 18.21 -15.71
C GLN A 512 14.37 18.39 -17.23
N GLU A 513 13.39 17.86 -17.96
CA GLU A 513 13.24 18.03 -19.41
C GLU A 513 13.03 19.51 -19.79
N LEU A 514 12.24 20.25 -19.00
CA LEU A 514 12.05 21.69 -19.18
C LEU A 514 13.33 22.47 -18.90
N GLU A 515 14.08 22.11 -17.86
CA GLU A 515 15.37 22.75 -17.56
C GLU A 515 16.39 22.47 -18.65
N CYS A 516 16.52 21.21 -19.10
CA CYS A 516 17.37 20.87 -20.24
C CYS A 516 16.94 21.60 -21.53
N SER A 517 15.65 21.81 -21.74
CA SER A 517 15.15 22.60 -22.86
C SER A 517 15.52 24.08 -22.71
N ARG A 518 15.39 24.64 -21.50
CA ARG A 518 15.80 26.01 -21.16
C ARG A 518 17.29 26.23 -21.37
N GLU A 519 18.13 25.30 -20.91
CA GLU A 519 19.58 25.33 -21.10
C GLU A 519 19.94 25.32 -22.59
N LYS A 520 19.31 24.46 -23.40
CA LYS A 520 19.51 24.45 -24.86
C LYS A 520 19.15 25.78 -25.51
N TRP A 521 18.06 26.42 -25.08
CA TRP A 521 17.68 27.75 -25.55
C TRP A 521 18.67 28.83 -25.11
N GLN A 522 19.19 28.74 -23.89
CA GLN A 522 20.22 29.64 -23.42
C GLN A 522 21.52 29.48 -24.22
N GLU A 523 21.96 28.24 -24.46
CA GLU A 523 23.13 27.96 -25.30
C GLU A 523 22.93 28.47 -26.73
N ALA A 524 21.73 28.30 -27.30
CA ALA A 524 21.40 28.86 -28.61
C ALA A 524 21.45 30.39 -28.63
N ARG A 525 20.96 31.07 -27.58
CA ARG A 525 21.07 32.53 -27.43
C ARG A 525 22.51 32.99 -27.26
N GLU A 526 23.32 32.29 -26.48
CA GLU A 526 24.74 32.59 -26.32
C GLU A 526 25.49 32.40 -27.65
N LYS A 527 25.20 31.34 -28.40
CA LYS A 527 25.74 31.15 -29.75
C LYS A 527 25.31 32.27 -30.70
N ASN A 528 24.04 32.67 -30.67
CA ASN A 528 23.54 33.78 -31.47
C ASN A 528 24.21 35.12 -31.09
N SER A 529 24.39 35.38 -29.80
CA SER A 529 25.13 36.56 -29.31
C SER A 529 26.61 36.53 -29.74
N LYS A 530 27.28 35.37 -29.67
CA LYS A 530 28.65 35.18 -30.17
C LYS A 530 28.73 35.38 -31.69
N THR A 531 27.81 34.83 -32.47
CA THR A 531 27.79 35.04 -33.92
C THR A 531 27.48 36.49 -34.25
N GLU A 532 26.58 37.16 -33.54
CA GLU A 532 26.32 38.60 -33.70
C GLU A 532 27.56 39.43 -33.39
N GLN A 533 28.31 39.11 -32.34
CA GLN A 533 29.59 39.74 -32.03
C GLN A 533 30.62 39.51 -33.14
N GLN A 534 30.73 38.28 -33.67
CA GLN A 534 31.59 37.98 -34.81
C GLN A 534 31.18 38.78 -36.05
N TRP A 535 29.88 38.90 -36.35
CA TRP A 535 29.38 39.76 -37.43
C TRP A 535 29.72 41.23 -37.20
N LYS A 536 29.59 41.73 -35.96
CA LYS A 536 30.00 43.10 -35.61
C LYS A 536 31.50 43.29 -35.81
N GLN A 537 32.34 42.36 -35.35
CA GLN A 537 33.79 42.39 -35.55
C GLN A 537 34.15 42.39 -37.03
N LEU A 538 33.55 41.50 -37.83
CA LEU A 538 33.73 41.46 -39.29
C LEU A 538 33.30 42.77 -39.94
N ARG A 539 32.16 43.35 -39.56
CA ARG A 539 31.73 44.66 -40.08
C ARG A 539 32.73 45.77 -39.75
N VAL A 540 33.28 45.77 -38.53
CA VAL A 540 34.32 46.72 -38.14
C VAL A 540 35.59 46.47 -38.94
N GLU A 541 36.02 45.22 -39.11
CA GLU A 541 37.20 44.86 -39.90
C GLU A 541 37.04 45.24 -41.37
N PHE A 542 35.89 44.97 -41.99
CA PHE A 542 35.58 45.40 -43.35
C PHE A 542 35.52 46.93 -43.46
N ALA A 543 34.97 47.63 -42.46
CA ALA A 543 34.99 49.09 -42.42
C ALA A 543 36.42 49.63 -42.30
N SER A 544 37.26 49.00 -41.49
CA SER A 544 38.68 49.33 -41.36
C SER A 544 39.42 49.08 -42.67
N ARG A 545 39.27 47.91 -43.30
CA ARG A 545 39.83 47.60 -44.63
C ARG A 545 39.36 48.59 -45.68
N ARG A 546 38.08 48.98 -45.66
CA ARG A 546 37.55 50.03 -46.55
C ARG A 546 38.17 51.39 -46.25
N SER A 547 38.39 51.74 -44.98
CA SER A 547 39.08 52.97 -44.59
C SER A 547 40.56 52.97 -45.00
N THR A 548 41.21 51.81 -45.00
CA THR A 548 42.60 51.64 -45.46
C THR A 548 42.68 51.72 -46.98
N VAL A 549 41.76 51.08 -47.70
CA VAL A 549 41.63 51.13 -49.17
C VAL A 549 41.17 52.51 -49.67
N THR A 550 40.57 53.33 -48.82
CA THR A 550 40.21 54.73 -49.17
C THR A 550 41.27 55.76 -48.79
N SER A 551 42.39 55.34 -48.19
CA SER A 551 43.53 56.24 -47.90
C SER A 551 44.64 56.17 -48.95
N ASP A 552 44.64 55.14 -49.81
CA ASP A 552 45.52 55.02 -50.97
C ASP A 552 44.71 55.24 -52.26
N ASP A 553 44.74 56.49 -52.73
CA ASP A 553 44.54 56.99 -54.09
C ASP A 553 43.58 56.28 -55.09
N LEU A 554 42.63 57.12 -55.53
CA LEU A 554 42.24 57.40 -56.92
C LEU A 554 41.46 56.35 -57.74
N GLU A 555 40.33 56.86 -58.26
CA GLU A 555 39.82 56.60 -59.61
C GLU A 555 39.20 55.23 -59.89
N SER A 556 37.87 55.15 -59.80
CA SER A 556 37.07 54.46 -60.82
C SER A 556 35.60 54.78 -60.63
N GLY A 557 35.04 55.49 -61.61
CA GLY A 557 33.62 55.75 -61.71
C GLY A 557 32.86 54.48 -62.06
N TYR A 558 31.83 54.18 -61.28
CA TYR A 558 30.64 53.53 -61.82
C TYR A 558 29.41 54.18 -61.20
N SER A 559 28.70 54.89 -62.07
CA SER A 559 27.37 55.41 -61.85
C SER A 559 26.39 54.40 -62.44
N ASP A 560 25.50 53.84 -61.62
CA ASP A 560 24.15 53.36 -61.95
C ASP A 560 23.62 52.69 -60.67
N GLU A 561 22.40 52.88 -60.17
CA GLU A 561 21.15 53.32 -60.77
C GLU A 561 20.31 53.92 -59.62
N ARG A 562 19.55 54.98 -59.91
CA ARG A 562 18.54 55.50 -59.00
C ARG A 562 17.43 54.45 -58.81
N CYS A 563 17.07 54.20 -57.55
CA CYS A 563 15.68 53.88 -57.22
C CYS A 563 15.27 54.69 -55.99
N SER A 564 14.80 55.92 -56.24
CA SER A 564 14.02 56.67 -55.27
C SER A 564 12.58 56.18 -55.33
N SER A 565 12.11 55.48 -54.30
CA SER A 565 10.71 55.53 -53.94
C SER A 565 10.49 55.16 -52.47
N SER A 566 9.82 56.09 -51.79
CA SER A 566 8.93 55.87 -50.65
C SER A 566 9.54 55.53 -49.30
N SER A 567 9.61 56.59 -48.48
CA SER A 567 9.17 56.58 -47.09
C SER A 567 7.97 55.65 -46.89
N ASP A 568 8.08 54.72 -45.95
CA ASP A 568 6.96 54.33 -45.09
C ASP A 568 7.53 53.76 -43.78
N ASP A 569 7.20 54.43 -42.68
CA ASP A 569 7.26 53.90 -41.33
C ASP A 569 6.40 52.62 -41.28
N GLU A 570 6.85 51.58 -40.56
CA GLU A 570 5.98 50.76 -39.72
C GLU A 570 6.87 49.79 -38.91
N GLU A 571 6.83 49.95 -37.60
CA GLU A 571 7.35 48.98 -36.62
C GLU A 571 6.51 47.69 -36.66
N PRO A 572 7.11 46.48 -36.62
CA PRO A 572 6.34 45.27 -36.44
C PRO A 572 6.04 45.05 -34.94
N ASP A 573 4.82 45.43 -34.58
CA ASP A 573 4.13 45.20 -33.32
C ASP A 573 4.10 43.70 -32.95
N ASN A 574 4.69 43.37 -31.81
CA ASN A 574 4.92 42.00 -31.35
C ASN A 574 3.92 41.63 -30.23
N THR A 575 2.63 41.86 -30.47
CA THR A 575 1.55 41.75 -29.47
C THR A 575 0.50 40.67 -29.75
N THR A 576 0.57 39.96 -30.88
CA THR A 576 -0.50 39.02 -31.28
C THR A 576 -0.30 37.56 -30.84
N ILE A 577 0.87 37.18 -30.30
CA ILE A 577 1.16 35.78 -29.93
C ILE A 577 0.86 35.49 -28.44
N THR A 578 0.78 36.50 -27.58
CA THR A 578 0.59 36.31 -26.13
C THR A 578 -0.88 36.24 -25.69
N GLN A 579 -1.84 36.60 -26.55
CA GLN A 579 -3.27 36.57 -26.22
C GLN A 579 -3.98 35.25 -26.58
N LEU A 580 -3.41 34.41 -27.45
CA LEU A 580 -4.01 33.12 -27.84
C LEU A 580 -3.73 31.98 -26.85
N SER A 581 -2.76 32.12 -25.96
CA SER A 581 -2.46 31.11 -24.93
C SER A 581 -3.28 31.25 -23.65
N ALA A 582 -3.85 32.43 -23.38
CA ALA A 582 -4.66 32.67 -22.18
C ALA A 582 -6.12 32.20 -22.36
N SER A 583 -6.70 32.38 -23.55
CA SER A 583 -8.09 32.00 -23.84
C SER A 583 -8.30 30.48 -23.91
N LEU A 584 -7.26 29.68 -24.19
CA LEU A 584 -7.36 28.23 -24.31
C LEU A 584 -7.34 27.53 -22.93
N VAL A 585 -6.85 28.21 -21.89
CA VAL A 585 -6.77 27.65 -20.53
C VAL A 585 -8.10 27.77 -19.79
N ASP A 586 -8.90 28.80 -20.08
CA ASP A 586 -10.21 29.00 -19.45
C ASP A 586 -11.30 28.08 -20.04
N SER A 587 -11.22 27.71 -21.33
CA SER A 587 -12.17 26.74 -21.92
C SER A 587 -11.97 25.29 -21.45
N ILE A 588 -10.76 24.90 -21.02
CA ILE A 588 -10.48 23.52 -20.58
C ILE A 588 -10.97 23.28 -19.14
N ILE A 589 -11.17 24.34 -18.35
CA ILE A 589 -11.62 24.23 -16.95
C ILE A 589 -13.15 24.05 -16.85
N GLU A 590 -13.93 24.54 -17.82
CA GLU A 590 -15.40 24.37 -17.82
C GLU A 590 -15.88 22.98 -18.30
N GLU A 591 -15.07 22.27 -19.10
CA GLU A 591 -15.47 20.97 -19.67
C GLU A 591 -15.21 19.79 -18.70
N ALA A 592 -14.35 19.97 -17.69
CA ALA A 592 -14.04 18.95 -16.68
C ALA A 592 -15.06 18.85 -15.52
N VAL A 593 -16.00 19.79 -15.40
CA VAL A 593 -17.00 19.82 -14.31
C VAL A 593 -18.32 19.12 -14.70
N SER A 594 -18.48 18.70 -15.95
CA SER A 594 -19.78 18.20 -16.48
C SER A 594 -19.98 16.68 -16.50
N GLN A 595 -19.10 15.86 -15.91
CA GLN A 595 -19.21 14.38 -15.96
C GLN A 595 -19.38 13.66 -14.61
N LEU A 596 -20.01 14.29 -13.63
CA LEU A 596 -20.47 13.57 -12.43
C LEU A 596 -21.79 14.14 -11.92
N ASN A 597 -22.92 13.69 -12.49
CA ASN A 597 -24.19 13.64 -11.76
C ASN A 597 -25.28 12.88 -12.51
N GLN A 598 -25.74 11.77 -11.92
CA GLN A 598 -27.15 11.42 -11.62
C GLN A 598 -27.17 10.25 -10.60
N PRO A 599 -28.26 10.01 -9.83
CA PRO A 599 -28.91 10.94 -8.91
C PRO A 599 -29.20 10.29 -7.52
N SER A 600 -29.31 11.09 -6.46
CA SER A 600 -30.13 10.73 -5.28
C SER A 600 -30.57 11.98 -4.51
N THR A 601 -31.86 12.29 -4.68
CA THR A 601 -32.82 12.80 -3.69
C THR A 601 -32.55 14.11 -2.93
N SER A 602 -33.22 15.16 -3.41
CA SER A 602 -34.01 16.19 -2.69
C SER A 602 -33.41 16.94 -1.49
N GLY A 603 -33.27 18.26 -1.63
CA GLY A 603 -33.23 19.19 -0.50
C GLY A 603 -32.68 20.60 -0.81
N THR A 604 -33.55 21.45 -1.36
CA THR A 604 -33.60 22.93 -1.28
C THR A 604 -32.29 23.74 -1.20
N GLN A 605 -32.03 24.50 -2.27
CA GLN A 605 -30.98 25.52 -2.38
C GLN A 605 -31.17 26.69 -1.40
N LYS A 606 -30.06 27.08 -0.74
CA LYS A 606 -29.68 28.49 -0.56
C LYS A 606 -28.24 28.60 -1.08
N THR A 607 -28.03 29.45 -2.08
CA THR A 607 -26.71 29.78 -2.64
C THR A 607 -25.91 30.55 -1.60
N LYS A 608 -25.25 29.81 -0.71
CA LYS A 608 -24.22 30.32 0.19
C LYS A 608 -22.95 30.58 -0.62
N THR A 609 -22.36 31.74 -0.43
CA THR A 609 -21.13 32.15 -1.12
C THR A 609 -20.01 31.15 -0.84
N LEU A 610 -19.08 31.01 -1.78
CA LEU A 610 -17.99 30.02 -1.75
C LEU A 610 -17.15 30.11 -0.45
N GLU A 611 -17.08 31.30 0.13
CA GLU A 611 -16.45 31.61 1.42
C GLU A 611 -17.18 31.00 2.62
N GLU A 612 -18.52 31.05 2.66
CA GLU A 612 -19.30 30.34 3.69
C GLU A 612 -19.14 28.81 3.58
N HIS A 613 -18.96 28.31 2.36
CA HIS A 613 -18.76 26.89 2.11
C HIS A 613 -17.37 26.41 2.57
N LEU A 614 -16.33 27.25 2.42
CA LEU A 614 -15.00 27.01 2.96
C LEU A 614 -14.97 27.12 4.49
N ALA A 615 -15.60 28.16 5.06
CA ALA A 615 -15.70 28.34 6.51
C ALA A 615 -16.46 27.18 7.17
N ALA A 616 -17.57 26.72 6.59
CA ALA A 616 -18.30 25.56 7.09
C ALA A 616 -17.49 24.26 6.97
N LYS A 617 -16.64 24.14 5.94
CA LYS A 617 -15.73 23.00 5.78
C LYS A 617 -14.64 23.02 6.84
N GLU A 618 -14.06 24.19 7.11
CA GLU A 618 -13.03 24.37 8.15
C GLU A 618 -13.60 24.14 9.56
N GLU A 619 -14.80 24.64 9.87
CA GLU A 619 -15.46 24.39 11.15
C GLU A 619 -15.77 22.89 11.33
N ARG A 620 -16.21 22.22 10.26
CA ARG A 620 -16.41 20.76 10.27
C ARG A 620 -15.09 20.02 10.48
N LEU A 621 -14.01 20.46 9.86
CA LEU A 621 -12.68 19.86 9.99
C LEU A 621 -12.17 20.01 11.42
N LYS A 622 -12.29 21.20 12.01
CA LYS A 622 -11.93 21.47 13.41
C LYS A 622 -12.75 20.64 14.40
N ARG A 623 -14.04 20.42 14.12
CA ARG A 623 -14.89 19.53 14.93
C ARG A 623 -14.46 18.07 14.82
N LEU A 624 -14.09 17.61 13.63
CA LEU A 624 -13.57 16.26 13.40
C LEU A 624 -12.19 16.07 14.05
N GLU A 625 -11.33 17.08 14.03
CA GLU A 625 -10.04 17.07 14.73
C GLU A 625 -10.24 16.99 16.25
N GLY A 626 -11.21 17.73 16.80
CA GLY A 626 -11.59 17.63 18.21
C GLY A 626 -12.08 16.22 18.58
N GLN A 627 -12.96 15.63 17.77
CA GLN A 627 -13.45 14.27 17.97
C GLN A 627 -12.33 13.21 17.84
N CYS A 628 -11.39 13.41 16.92
CA CYS A 628 -10.23 12.54 16.78
C CYS A 628 -9.28 12.65 17.99
N GLY A 629 -9.10 13.86 18.53
CA GLY A 629 -8.34 14.11 19.74
C GLY A 629 -8.96 13.44 20.98
N GLU A 630 -10.28 13.58 21.16
CA GLU A 630 -11.02 12.91 22.24
C GLU A 630 -10.95 11.38 22.11
N LEU A 631 -11.08 10.85 20.89
CA LEU A 631 -10.97 9.42 20.64
C LEU A 631 -9.55 8.91 20.93
N MET A 632 -8.51 9.63 20.51
CA MET A 632 -7.13 9.28 20.85
C MET A 632 -6.91 9.31 22.36
N GLN A 633 -7.40 10.32 23.07
CA GLN A 633 -7.31 10.39 24.53
C GLN A 633 -8.03 9.21 25.20
N GLN A 634 -9.20 8.83 24.69
CA GLN A 634 -9.94 7.67 25.16
C GLN A 634 -9.16 6.37 24.93
N VAL A 635 -8.57 6.19 23.74
CA VAL A 635 -7.72 5.04 23.41
C VAL A 635 -6.51 4.99 24.34
N THR A 636 -5.78 6.10 24.52
CA THR A 636 -4.64 6.17 25.43
C THR A 636 -5.04 5.83 26.87
N ASN A 637 -6.17 6.35 27.35
CA ASN A 637 -6.70 6.03 28.67
C ASN A 637 -7.07 4.54 28.79
N THR A 638 -7.66 3.93 27.74
CA THR A 638 -7.97 2.49 27.75
C THR A 638 -6.71 1.63 27.72
N THR A 639 -5.70 2.01 26.94
CA THR A 639 -4.40 1.32 26.89
C THR A 639 -3.71 1.43 28.24
N GLN A 640 -3.71 2.60 28.88
CA GLN A 640 -3.13 2.79 30.21
C GLN A 640 -3.85 1.94 31.27
N LYS A 641 -5.19 1.87 31.22
CA LYS A 641 -5.97 0.98 32.09
C LYS A 641 -5.63 -0.49 31.83
N SER A 642 -5.48 -0.89 30.57
CA SER A 642 -5.07 -2.26 30.19
C SER A 642 -3.72 -2.61 30.80
N VAL A 643 -2.73 -1.72 30.70
CA VAL A 643 -1.40 -1.93 31.30
C VAL A 643 -1.48 -2.03 32.81
N MET A 644 -2.29 -1.19 33.48
CA MET A 644 -2.49 -1.30 34.93
C MET A 644 -3.14 -2.63 35.33
N ILE A 645 -4.10 -3.12 34.55
CA ILE A 645 -4.76 -4.41 34.79
C ILE A 645 -3.78 -5.56 34.57
N SER A 646 -2.99 -5.54 33.49
CA SER A 646 -1.92 -6.53 33.25
C SER A 646 -0.92 -6.54 34.39
N ASN A 647 -0.39 -5.39 34.81
CA ASN A 647 0.54 -5.33 35.95
C ASN A 647 -0.10 -5.86 37.24
N LYS A 648 -1.39 -5.61 37.46
CA LYS A 648 -2.10 -6.11 38.64
C LYS A 648 -2.32 -7.63 38.56
N LEU A 649 -2.59 -8.17 37.38
CA LEU A 649 -2.66 -9.61 37.13
C LEU A 649 -1.30 -10.27 37.34
N ASP A 650 -0.22 -9.68 36.82
CA ASP A 650 1.14 -10.19 37.01
C ASP A 650 1.52 -10.22 38.49
N ASN A 651 1.22 -9.14 39.24
CA ASN A 651 1.42 -9.11 40.70
C ASN A 651 0.58 -10.16 41.44
N LEU A 652 -0.65 -10.46 40.98
CA LEU A 652 -1.49 -11.51 41.55
C LEU A 652 -0.95 -12.91 41.19
N HIS A 653 -0.45 -13.10 39.97
CA HIS A 653 0.20 -14.33 39.54
C HIS A 653 1.51 -14.57 40.29
N GLU A 654 2.27 -13.54 40.62
CA GLU A 654 3.47 -13.64 41.45
C GLU A 654 3.10 -13.96 42.92
N ALA A 655 2.05 -13.32 43.46
CA ALA A 655 1.62 -13.54 44.84
C ALA A 655 0.95 -14.90 45.10
N TYR A 656 0.23 -15.46 44.10
CA TYR A 656 -0.60 -16.66 44.28
C TYR A 656 -0.28 -17.82 43.32
N GLY A 657 0.45 -17.57 42.24
CA GLY A 657 0.76 -18.59 41.20
C GLY A 657 1.90 -19.54 41.55
N GLY A 658 2.73 -19.22 42.55
CA GLY A 658 3.85 -20.08 42.99
C GLY A 658 3.44 -21.33 43.79
N GLY A 659 2.16 -21.48 44.17
CA GLY A 659 1.71 -22.54 45.08
C GLY A 659 1.52 -23.93 44.48
N ASN A 660 1.58 -24.09 43.14
CA ASN A 660 1.11 -25.32 42.48
C ASN A 660 2.15 -26.07 41.63
N GLN A 661 3.43 -25.71 41.68
CA GLN A 661 4.51 -26.44 40.98
C GLN A 661 5.39 -27.32 41.88
N ALA A 662 5.04 -27.48 43.18
CA ALA A 662 5.82 -28.30 44.12
C ALA A 662 5.16 -29.66 44.46
N LYS A 663 4.19 -30.12 43.68
CA LYS A 663 3.59 -31.45 43.82
C LYS A 663 3.31 -32.06 42.44
N GLU A 664 4.38 -32.46 41.77
CA GLU A 664 4.40 -33.66 40.91
C GLU A 664 5.72 -34.39 41.11
#